data_AF-A0A8W8P1Y6-F1
#
_entry.id   AF-A0A8W8P1Y6-F1
#
_cell.length_a   1.000
_cell.length_b   1.000
_cell.length_c   1.000
_cell.angle_alpha   90.00
_cell.angle_beta   90.00
_cell.angle_gamma   90.00
#
_symmetry.space_group_name_H-M   'P 1'
#
loop_
_entity.id
_entity.type
_entity.pdbx_description
1 polymer ?
#
loop_
_entity_poly.entity_id
_entity_poly.type
_entity_poly.pdbx_seq_one_letter_code
_entity_poly.pdbx_strand_id
1 'polypeptide(L)'
;MWRYVAVCWAIHVAVTVGYPVSESKNSNLQKSLKQQILEDIRRELREYHNATSKREESGSGATRNEDEIDNKDIDPDDKNMRLLLSMGVEIDGVVNEPNGLHPEDSEQFKEQSLDRTIETDREADKEGKTRNKRNFGPSWVKWPKGIVPYEFDDSLVANRKPFLGAVKLFDDLTCIKWKPRSSEVKAEVGHDGYVRVKSGSGCSSGVGFGGDGEHAMTLSEPGCGSVGIAMHEMLHRLGQRHEQARNDRNRYVKIVWKNIQSGKESNFYRTFTYDRNPYDVRSVMQYGFTSFGGGKTTIEVIDNNLKYLTYPSGQILSFYDLKDVLDQYDCTAHCTNAPKCQNAGYVNTKCECECPEGFTGALCETVVTDQDCGGYLTLKEGMADLGVNRDISVSSPNYPGPVGQGKICRWAVKAPDGYIIKMTIDDLHMAYNPDTLRCYHWLEIQYNLPGQPGIRRCGDIVGESFLTSADSPTFMIVTMDTKFAGSRVTNKGFKLHFELEREVCRDNQCAFGVCVADKLKACKYRCVCQPGYDGEMCDKVVDDAKLNCNFERFEKCFFDNVKEGSDSEWGPGFKHSMSLGTGPEEAHRGLRFLFTEMSSPRKPGDKAIIRTTVPLPEKAGCLSFAYNMFGRNVNKLSLFLEDFGSTKTELWSKTGNQGSDWLTADVNVPATKGLKLSFEAITGDSWDSDIALDDIWWKVGKCEVRTPKDCIEFGQEYKGTRSYTKKGVKCQAWNVNEPHEVTSKYAHFESNYCRMGGEADAWCYTTDTNTKWDWCGVPYCYATECSYAPDGSDYVGTVSHTVTGLPCQMWDSNTPHTHDYNKLTNDQNYCRNTDSSKAPWCMTMDPSVRWGYCDVPRCERVEQECILTATGIDYAGKTKVTALGKDCLPWKYVSEHMAQEENYCRNPDSSGRPWCYVKGDTKPVKEDCKIPACAESPCFGKPCKNHGKCTVKGTSFTCTCLQGFKGDKCETLEPIEEADCKRTTTGWEYSGTIGVTKSGRTCQTWGSQTPHEHSYGTDLPGNYCRDPSDSGYLWCYTTDPDKKWEECNVPDCATPPLECIPASDPQGKLYFGTHNFAKTGDQCQRWDSQTPHKHSASALSDQENYCRSADNEKWPWCYTTNPDKRWDYCNIPAC
;
A
#
# COMPACT_ATOMS: atom_id res chain seq x y z
N MET A 1 18.19 -24.91 45.57
CA MET A 1 17.30 -25.87 46.27
C MET A 1 17.16 -25.63 47.78
N TRP A 2 18.10 -24.97 48.48
CA TRP A 2 17.92 -24.55 49.90
C TRP A 2 17.26 -23.17 50.11
N ARG A 3 16.93 -22.43 49.03
CA ARG A 3 16.23 -21.13 49.10
C ARG A 3 14.70 -21.23 49.01
N TYR A 4 14.16 -22.34 48.48
CA TYR A 4 12.71 -22.56 48.40
C TYR A 4 12.11 -23.05 49.74
N VAL A 5 12.92 -23.66 50.60
CA VAL A 5 12.48 -24.19 51.91
C VAL A 5 12.36 -23.08 52.96
N ALA A 6 13.17 -22.02 52.90
CA ALA A 6 13.11 -20.92 53.87
C ALA A 6 11.89 -20.00 53.66
N VAL A 7 11.51 -19.74 52.40
CA VAL A 7 10.34 -18.91 52.07
C VAL A 7 9.03 -19.64 52.39
N CYS A 8 8.98 -20.96 52.16
CA CYS A 8 7.83 -21.77 52.56
C CYS A 8 7.67 -21.88 54.09
N TRP A 9 8.76 -21.84 54.86
CA TRP A 9 8.69 -21.88 56.33
C TRP A 9 8.25 -20.53 56.94
N ALA A 10 8.66 -19.40 56.36
CA ALA A 10 8.25 -18.06 56.80
C ALA A 10 6.75 -17.79 56.55
N ILE A 11 6.20 -18.27 55.42
CA ILE A 11 4.77 -18.16 55.12
C ILE A 11 3.95 -19.11 56.01
N HIS A 12 4.50 -20.28 56.36
CA HIS A 12 3.80 -21.24 57.24
C HIS A 12 3.70 -20.76 58.70
N VAL A 13 4.72 -20.06 59.21
CA VAL A 13 4.70 -19.47 60.58
C VAL A 13 3.75 -18.27 60.68
N ALA A 14 3.56 -17.51 59.60
CA ALA A 14 2.61 -16.39 59.58
C ALA A 14 1.13 -16.83 59.57
N VAL A 15 0.84 -18.03 59.06
CA VAL A 15 -0.54 -18.56 58.97
C VAL A 15 -0.95 -19.40 60.18
N THR A 16 0.01 -19.92 60.97
CA THR A 16 -0.30 -20.85 62.08
C THR A 16 -0.45 -20.22 63.47
N VAL A 17 -0.08 -18.95 63.68
CA VAL A 17 -0.28 -18.28 64.98
C VAL A 17 -1.52 -17.38 64.93
N GLY A 18 -2.69 -18.02 64.94
CA GLY A 18 -3.94 -17.33 65.19
C GLY A 18 -3.97 -16.74 66.59
N TYR A 19 -4.10 -15.41 66.69
CA TYR A 19 -4.59 -14.76 67.91
C TYR A 19 -5.84 -13.93 67.57
N PRO A 20 -6.95 -14.13 68.31
CA PRO A 20 -8.20 -13.43 68.08
C PRO A 20 -8.13 -12.05 68.73
N VAL A 21 -8.43 -10.98 68.00
CA VAL A 21 -8.71 -9.69 68.63
C VAL A 21 -9.91 -9.06 67.94
N SER A 22 -11.08 -9.44 68.43
CA SER A 22 -12.23 -8.55 68.51
C SER A 22 -11.86 -7.28 69.27
N GLU A 23 -12.27 -6.13 68.73
CA GLU A 23 -12.38 -4.82 69.40
C GLU A 23 -11.13 -4.26 70.12
N SER A 24 -10.40 -3.37 69.44
CA SER A 24 -9.54 -2.38 70.10
C SER A 24 -9.41 -1.10 69.26
N LYS A 25 -9.87 0.03 69.83
CA LYS A 25 -9.90 1.38 69.24
C LYS A 25 -8.62 2.16 69.58
N ASN A 26 -7.45 1.77 69.06
CA ASN A 26 -6.27 2.64 69.21
C ASN A 26 -5.36 2.64 67.97
N SER A 27 -5.48 3.69 67.16
CA SER A 27 -4.86 3.83 65.82
C SER A 27 -3.35 4.06 65.82
N ASN A 28 -2.74 4.36 66.97
CA ASN A 28 -1.33 4.74 67.03
C ASN A 28 -0.36 3.55 67.20
N LEU A 29 -0.82 2.43 67.78
CA LEU A 29 0.01 1.23 67.93
C LEU A 29 0.13 0.44 66.60
N GLN A 30 -0.92 0.44 65.77
CA GLN A 30 -0.88 -0.19 64.43
C GLN A 30 -0.05 0.59 63.41
N LYS A 31 0.03 1.94 63.52
CA LYS A 31 0.90 2.75 62.65
C LYS A 31 2.39 2.53 62.96
N SER A 32 2.76 2.41 64.23
CA SER A 32 4.16 2.20 64.64
C SER A 32 4.72 0.85 64.21
N LEU A 33 3.96 -0.24 64.32
CA LEU A 33 4.43 -1.58 63.96
C LEU A 33 4.56 -1.76 62.43
N LYS A 34 3.67 -1.15 61.64
CA LYS A 34 3.69 -1.19 60.17
C LYS A 34 4.87 -0.40 59.58
N GLN A 35 5.27 0.67 60.26
CA GLN A 35 6.37 1.54 59.84
C GLN A 35 7.75 0.92 60.15
N GLN A 36 7.86 0.20 61.26
CA GLN A 36 9.09 -0.49 61.67
C GLN A 36 9.41 -1.72 60.79
N ILE A 37 8.37 -2.48 60.38
CA ILE A 37 8.50 -3.59 59.42
C ILE A 37 8.95 -3.08 58.03
N LEU A 38 8.45 -1.92 57.59
CA LEU A 38 8.86 -1.31 56.32
C LEU A 38 10.30 -0.78 56.34
N GLU A 39 10.79 -0.31 57.49
CA GLU A 39 12.18 0.16 57.64
C GLU A 39 13.20 -0.99 57.70
N ASP A 40 12.84 -2.11 58.33
CA ASP A 40 13.69 -3.30 58.38
C ASP A 40 13.81 -3.97 56.98
N ILE A 41 12.72 -4.02 56.21
CA ILE A 41 12.73 -4.52 54.81
C ILE A 41 13.57 -3.61 53.90
N ARG A 42 13.49 -2.29 54.06
CA ARG A 42 14.32 -1.32 53.30
C ARG A 42 15.80 -1.38 53.69
N ARG A 43 16.12 -1.77 54.92
CA ARG A 43 17.51 -1.95 55.37
C ARG A 43 18.15 -3.19 54.74
N GLU A 44 17.45 -4.32 54.71
CA GLU A 44 17.98 -5.54 54.07
C GLU A 44 18.10 -5.41 52.54
N LEU A 45 17.18 -4.70 51.88
CA LEU A 45 17.27 -4.42 50.43
C LEU A 45 18.47 -3.52 50.08
N ARG A 46 18.84 -2.58 50.95
CA ARG A 46 20.05 -1.74 50.77
C ARG A 46 21.35 -2.52 50.97
N GLU A 47 21.38 -3.48 51.90
CA GLU A 47 22.53 -4.37 52.09
C GLU A 47 22.69 -5.38 50.94
N TYR A 48 21.57 -5.81 50.33
CA TYR A 48 21.58 -6.67 49.14
C TYR A 48 22.08 -5.95 47.87
N HIS A 49 21.71 -4.68 47.67
CA HIS A 49 22.14 -3.87 46.52
C HIS A 49 23.63 -3.45 46.60
N ASN A 50 24.15 -3.20 47.82
CA ASN A 50 25.58 -2.93 48.03
C ASN A 50 26.49 -4.16 47.87
N ALA A 51 25.96 -5.38 48.00
CA ALA A 51 26.74 -6.62 47.82
C ALA A 51 26.83 -7.05 46.34
N THR A 52 25.93 -6.58 45.49
CA THR A 52 25.86 -6.93 44.06
C THR A 52 26.65 -5.96 43.16
N SER A 53 27.08 -4.79 43.66
CA SER A 53 27.88 -3.81 42.89
C SER A 53 29.41 -4.04 42.90
N LYS A 54 29.91 -5.22 43.31
CA LYS A 54 31.37 -5.51 43.42
C LYS A 54 31.93 -6.63 42.55
N ARG A 55 31.24 -7.02 41.47
CA ARG A 55 31.83 -7.86 40.43
C ARG A 55 31.43 -7.37 39.05
N GLU A 56 32.21 -6.42 38.55
CA GLU A 56 32.89 -6.42 37.24
C GLU A 56 33.24 -4.98 36.85
N GLU A 57 34.46 -4.56 37.20
CA GLU A 57 35.14 -3.43 36.60
C GLU A 57 35.74 -3.87 35.25
N SER A 58 35.43 -3.16 34.16
CA SER A 58 36.44 -2.49 33.32
C SER A 58 35.81 -1.88 32.06
N GLY A 59 36.02 -0.56 31.83
CA GLY A 59 35.99 0.02 30.48
C GLY A 59 35.09 1.23 30.18
N SER A 60 35.32 2.36 30.88
CA SER A 60 35.16 3.77 30.44
C SER A 60 33.84 4.29 29.83
N GLY A 61 32.99 4.88 30.69
CA GLY A 61 32.88 6.34 30.86
C GLY A 61 32.17 7.20 29.80
N ALA A 62 30.89 7.52 30.02
CA ALA A 62 30.38 8.90 30.17
C ALA A 62 28.93 8.88 30.68
N THR A 63 28.68 9.75 31.65
CA THR A 63 27.48 9.94 32.48
C THR A 63 26.22 10.32 31.70
N ARG A 64 25.08 9.69 32.04
CA ARG A 64 23.74 10.22 31.73
C ARG A 64 22.86 10.20 32.98
N ASN A 65 22.22 11.34 33.21
CA ASN A 65 21.38 11.66 34.35
C ASN A 65 20.25 10.65 34.57
N GLU A 66 19.96 10.43 35.84
CA GLU A 66 18.68 9.98 36.36
C GLU A 66 17.59 10.96 35.89
N ASP A 67 16.70 10.52 35.00
CA ASP A 67 15.39 11.13 34.82
C ASP A 67 14.35 10.07 35.16
N GLU A 68 13.46 10.43 36.09
CA GLU A 68 12.32 9.67 36.58
C GLU A 68 11.51 9.04 35.43
N ILE A 69 11.25 7.74 35.53
CA ILE A 69 10.15 7.12 34.79
C ILE A 69 8.85 7.72 35.33
N ASP A 70 8.26 8.66 34.58
CA ASP A 70 6.95 9.26 34.90
C ASP A 70 5.87 8.16 34.78
N ASN A 71 5.13 7.93 35.86
CA ASN A 71 3.99 7.00 35.95
C ASN A 71 2.83 7.33 34.99
N LYS A 72 2.98 8.34 34.10
CA LYS A 72 2.05 8.75 33.05
C LYS A 72 2.31 8.12 31.67
N ASP A 73 3.32 7.27 31.54
CA ASP A 73 3.60 6.49 30.32
C ASP A 73 3.04 5.04 30.38
N ILE A 74 2.10 4.76 31.29
CA ILE A 74 1.35 3.49 31.31
C ILE A 74 0.13 3.59 30.39
N ASP A 75 -0.02 2.60 29.52
CA ASP A 75 -1.13 2.44 28.57
C ASP A 75 -2.48 2.10 29.27
N PRO A 76 -3.53 2.95 29.18
CA PRO A 76 -4.87 2.63 29.70
C PRO A 76 -5.66 1.63 28.82
N ASP A 77 -5.15 1.32 27.63
CA ASP A 77 -5.73 0.37 26.67
C ASP A 77 -4.92 -0.92 26.56
N ASP A 78 -3.89 -1.11 27.40
CA ASP A 78 -3.31 -2.44 27.61
C ASP A 78 -4.40 -3.38 28.15
N LYS A 79 -4.67 -4.41 27.35
CA LYS A 79 -5.74 -5.38 27.55
C LYS A 79 -5.59 -6.17 28.87
N ASN A 80 -4.38 -6.26 29.43
CA ASN A 80 -4.13 -6.93 30.70
C ASN A 80 -4.35 -6.00 31.92
N MET A 81 -4.27 -4.68 31.76
CA MET A 81 -4.60 -3.71 32.83
C MET A 81 -6.10 -3.37 32.90
N ARG A 82 -6.83 -3.37 31.78
CA ARG A 82 -8.31 -3.25 31.81
C ARG A 82 -9.01 -4.43 32.47
N LEU A 83 -8.44 -5.63 32.36
CA LEU A 83 -8.97 -6.83 33.03
C LEU A 83 -8.81 -6.75 34.56
N LEU A 84 -7.72 -6.13 35.04
CA LEU A 84 -7.48 -5.87 36.47
C LEU A 84 -8.30 -4.68 37.03
N LEU A 85 -8.55 -3.63 36.24
CA LEU A 85 -9.40 -2.49 36.63
C LEU A 85 -10.89 -2.86 36.76
N SER A 86 -11.34 -3.96 36.13
CA SER A 86 -12.71 -4.48 36.27
C SER A 86 -12.99 -5.22 37.58
N MET A 87 -12.01 -5.29 38.48
CA MET A 87 -12.11 -5.96 39.78
C MET A 87 -12.03 -5.00 40.98
N GLY A 88 -12.62 -3.82 40.89
CA GLY A 88 -12.88 -2.99 42.07
C GLY A 88 -13.61 -3.81 43.14
N VAL A 89 -12.92 -4.10 44.24
CA VAL A 89 -13.54 -4.65 45.45
C VAL A 89 -14.03 -3.46 46.26
N GLU A 90 -15.33 -3.44 46.52
CA GLU A 90 -15.92 -2.56 47.52
C GLU A 90 -15.57 -3.12 48.91
N ILE A 91 -14.78 -2.37 49.69
CA ILE A 91 -14.67 -2.58 51.13
C ILE A 91 -15.03 -1.24 51.78
N ASP A 92 -16.15 -1.23 52.49
CA ASP A 92 -16.69 -0.10 53.26
C ASP A 92 -16.98 1.20 52.46
N GLY A 93 -17.36 1.07 51.18
CA GLY A 93 -18.00 2.16 50.42
C GLY A 93 -17.09 3.29 49.91
N VAL A 94 -15.76 3.08 49.79
CA VAL A 94 -14.83 4.05 49.16
C VAL A 94 -13.85 3.35 48.22
N VAL A 95 -13.73 3.82 46.98
CA VAL A 95 -12.81 3.32 45.93
C VAL A 95 -11.49 4.11 45.95
N ASN A 96 -10.33 3.44 46.00
CA ASN A 96 -9.00 4.05 45.91
C ASN A 96 -8.19 3.44 44.73
N GLU A 97 -7.54 4.29 43.92
CA GLU A 97 -6.59 3.91 42.86
C GLU A 97 -5.15 4.33 43.24
N PRO A 98 -4.13 3.43 43.12
CA PRO A 98 -2.80 3.91 42.72
C PRO A 98 -1.85 2.94 41.95
N ASN A 99 -1.14 3.53 40.97
CA ASN A 99 0.25 3.44 40.45
C ASN A 99 1.13 2.16 40.50
N GLY A 100 1.77 1.86 39.35
CA GLY A 100 2.55 0.66 39.02
C GLY A 100 4.08 0.67 39.27
N LEU A 101 4.70 -0.49 38.97
CA LEU A 101 6.14 -0.90 38.94
C LEU A 101 6.20 -2.36 38.37
N HIS A 102 7.23 -2.96 37.77
CA HIS A 102 8.53 -2.63 37.13
C HIS A 102 8.88 -3.83 36.19
N PRO A 103 9.64 -3.66 35.08
CA PRO A 103 9.71 -4.62 33.97
C PRO A 103 11.00 -5.48 33.94
N GLU A 104 11.17 -6.39 34.90
CA GLU A 104 12.20 -7.46 34.79
C GLU A 104 11.63 -8.89 34.80
N ASP A 105 10.31 -9.08 35.01
CA ASP A 105 9.67 -10.41 34.97
C ASP A 105 9.04 -10.75 33.60
N SER A 106 9.21 -9.90 32.57
CA SER A 106 8.56 -10.06 31.26
C SER A 106 9.34 -10.93 30.24
N GLU A 107 10.51 -11.47 30.58
CA GLU A 107 11.24 -12.40 29.72
C GLU A 107 10.88 -13.88 29.91
N GLN A 108 10.00 -14.22 30.87
CA GLN A 108 9.60 -15.62 31.13
C GLN A 108 8.30 -16.09 30.46
N PHE A 109 7.59 -15.25 29.70
CA PHE A 109 6.30 -15.62 29.08
C PHE A 109 6.25 -15.51 27.54
N LYS A 110 7.40 -15.67 26.86
CA LYS A 110 7.46 -15.84 25.39
C LYS A 110 7.31 -17.29 24.90
N GLU A 111 7.13 -18.26 25.81
CA GLU A 111 6.80 -19.65 25.45
C GLU A 111 5.49 -20.09 26.11
N GLN A 112 4.35 -19.71 25.54
CA GLN A 112 3.06 -20.44 25.60
C GLN A 112 1.99 -19.72 24.78
N SER A 113 2.26 -19.51 23.48
CA SER A 113 1.20 -19.29 22.51
C SER A 113 0.39 -20.59 22.36
N LEU A 114 -0.93 -20.47 22.30
CA LEU A 114 -1.94 -21.51 22.08
C LEU A 114 -1.65 -22.44 20.88
N ASP A 115 -0.70 -23.36 21.01
CA ASP A 115 -0.59 -24.56 20.18
C ASP A 115 0.24 -25.65 20.90
N ARG A 116 -0.38 -26.37 21.84
CA ARG A 116 -0.11 -27.77 22.21
C ARG A 116 -0.90 -28.19 23.45
N THR A 117 -2.09 -28.74 23.25
CA THR A 117 -2.59 -29.99 23.88
C THR A 117 -4.06 -30.24 23.47
N ILE A 118 -4.25 -30.75 22.25
CA ILE A 118 -5.28 -31.78 22.00
C ILE A 118 -4.61 -32.88 21.15
N GLU A 119 -3.59 -33.49 21.72
CA GLU A 119 -3.22 -34.88 21.40
C GLU A 119 -3.40 -35.67 22.69
N THR A 120 -4.64 -36.08 22.98
CA THR A 120 -4.99 -37.36 23.61
C THR A 120 -6.51 -37.46 23.69
N ASP A 121 -7.13 -37.79 22.55
CA ASP A 121 -8.36 -38.60 22.54
C ASP A 121 -8.07 -39.78 21.59
N ARG A 122 -7.25 -40.71 22.08
CA ARG A 122 -7.27 -42.08 21.55
C ARG A 122 -8.46 -42.77 22.22
N GLU A 123 -9.36 -43.28 21.39
CA GLU A 123 -10.41 -44.25 21.72
C GLU A 123 -11.63 -43.77 22.50
N ALA A 124 -12.57 -43.09 21.84
CA ALA A 124 -14.02 -43.30 22.04
C ALA A 124 -14.86 -42.47 21.04
N ASP A 125 -15.16 -43.02 19.87
CA ASP A 125 -16.46 -42.78 19.22
C ASP A 125 -16.68 -43.78 18.08
N LYS A 126 -17.02 -45.01 18.46
CA LYS A 126 -17.96 -45.83 17.69
C LYS A 126 -19.35 -45.54 18.26
N GLU A 127 -20.00 -44.50 17.78
CA GLU A 127 -21.46 -44.45 17.57
C GLU A 127 -21.85 -43.07 17.01
N GLY A 128 -22.40 -43.08 15.80
CA GLY A 128 -22.65 -41.87 15.03
C GLY A 128 -23.71 -40.97 15.66
N LYS A 129 -23.33 -39.73 16.00
CA LYS A 129 -24.20 -38.53 15.92
C LYS A 129 -23.37 -37.32 15.52
N THR A 130 -23.49 -36.90 14.25
CA THR A 130 -22.86 -35.69 13.71
C THR A 130 -23.43 -34.43 14.37
N ARG A 131 -22.63 -33.77 15.22
CA ARG A 131 -23.00 -32.50 15.87
C ARG A 131 -22.82 -31.33 14.90
N ASN A 132 -23.89 -30.97 14.20
CA ASN A 132 -23.89 -29.80 13.30
C ASN A 132 -24.00 -28.47 14.08
N LYS A 133 -23.02 -27.58 13.83
CA LYS A 133 -22.73 -26.16 14.20
C LYS A 133 -23.51 -24.96 13.53
N ARG A 134 -24.79 -24.59 13.81
CA ARG A 134 -25.61 -23.49 13.15
C ARG A 134 -25.37 -21.97 13.48
N ASN A 135 -26.31 -21.00 13.27
CA ASN A 135 -26.64 -19.68 13.96
C ASN A 135 -28.17 -19.71 14.31
N PHE A 136 -28.83 -18.69 14.89
CA PHE A 136 -30.27 -18.77 15.24
C PHE A 136 -31.11 -19.23 14.03
N GLY A 137 -31.86 -20.32 14.20
CA GLY A 137 -32.57 -20.99 13.11
C GLY A 137 -33.71 -21.88 13.57
N PRO A 138 -34.51 -22.44 12.66
CA PRO A 138 -35.82 -23.06 12.93
C PRO A 138 -35.79 -24.39 13.68
N SER A 139 -34.60 -25.00 13.84
CA SER A 139 -34.46 -26.34 14.40
C SER A 139 -34.30 -26.40 15.93
N TRP A 140 -34.37 -25.27 16.65
CA TRP A 140 -34.07 -25.21 18.08
C TRP A 140 -35.18 -24.52 18.86
N VAL A 141 -35.43 -25.04 20.07
CA VAL A 141 -36.45 -24.51 20.97
C VAL A 141 -35.82 -23.40 21.81
N LYS A 142 -36.49 -22.25 21.89
CA LYS A 142 -36.13 -21.17 22.81
C LYS A 142 -36.34 -21.64 24.24
N TRP A 143 -35.58 -21.10 25.18
CA TRP A 143 -35.90 -21.33 26.60
C TRP A 143 -37.29 -20.78 26.92
N PRO A 144 -38.21 -21.61 27.45
CA PRO A 144 -39.55 -21.16 27.80
C PRO A 144 -39.50 -19.93 28.70
N LYS A 145 -40.35 -18.94 28.41
CA LYS A 145 -40.42 -17.66 29.12
C LYS A 145 -39.12 -16.83 29.12
N GLY A 146 -38.09 -17.22 28.37
CA GLY A 146 -36.80 -16.53 28.36
C GLY A 146 -36.01 -16.68 29.66
N ILE A 147 -36.33 -17.69 30.49
CA ILE A 147 -35.65 -17.94 31.76
C ILE A 147 -34.78 -19.19 31.63
N VAL A 148 -33.51 -19.09 32.00
CA VAL A 148 -32.54 -20.18 31.97
C VAL A 148 -32.13 -20.54 33.40
N PRO A 149 -32.67 -21.62 33.97
CA PRO A 149 -32.22 -22.12 35.27
C PRO A 149 -30.79 -22.64 35.17
N TYR A 150 -29.92 -22.32 36.13
CA TYR A 150 -28.55 -22.82 36.17
C TYR A 150 -28.12 -23.31 37.56
N GLU A 151 -27.16 -24.23 37.59
CA GLU A 151 -26.46 -24.66 38.81
C GLU A 151 -24.97 -24.80 38.53
N PHE A 152 -24.15 -24.60 39.57
CA PHE A 152 -22.71 -24.81 39.49
C PHE A 152 -22.36 -26.20 39.97
N ASP A 153 -21.49 -26.87 39.23
CA ASP A 153 -20.77 -28.02 39.73
C ASP A 153 -19.66 -27.58 40.70
N ASP A 154 -19.33 -28.46 41.64
CA ASP A 154 -18.26 -28.22 42.61
C ASP A 154 -16.88 -28.07 41.94
N SER A 155 -16.71 -28.62 40.74
CA SER A 155 -15.47 -28.49 39.95
C SER A 155 -15.18 -27.09 39.43
N LEU A 156 -16.18 -26.20 39.36
CA LEU A 156 -16.01 -24.84 38.85
C LEU A 156 -15.83 -23.89 40.04
N VAL A 157 -14.68 -23.26 40.23
CA VAL A 157 -14.42 -22.39 41.39
C VAL A 157 -14.03 -21.00 40.93
N ALA A 158 -12.94 -20.86 40.16
CA ALA A 158 -12.44 -19.56 39.71
C ALA A 158 -13.34 -18.89 38.66
N ASN A 159 -13.91 -19.68 37.75
CA ASN A 159 -14.70 -19.17 36.62
C ASN A 159 -16.16 -18.86 36.95
N ARG A 160 -16.61 -19.10 38.19
CA ARG A 160 -17.96 -18.70 38.66
C ARG A 160 -18.18 -17.19 38.55
N LYS A 161 -17.18 -16.39 38.92
CA LYS A 161 -17.28 -14.92 38.92
C LYS A 161 -17.47 -14.34 37.50
N PRO A 162 -16.68 -14.71 36.48
CA PRO A 162 -16.93 -14.34 35.09
C PRO A 162 -18.33 -14.71 34.59
N PHE A 163 -18.82 -15.92 34.91
CA PHE A 163 -20.18 -16.34 34.55
C PHE A 163 -21.25 -15.46 35.19
N LEU A 164 -21.14 -15.14 36.48
CA LEU A 164 -22.09 -14.25 37.16
C LEU A 164 -22.04 -12.81 36.62
N GLY A 165 -20.86 -12.33 36.19
CA GLY A 165 -20.73 -11.07 35.47
C GLY A 165 -21.52 -11.08 34.15
N ALA A 166 -21.43 -12.17 33.39
CA ALA A 166 -22.20 -12.37 32.18
C ALA A 166 -23.73 -12.43 32.45
N VAL A 167 -24.14 -13.12 33.52
CA VAL A 167 -25.55 -13.15 33.97
C VAL A 167 -26.09 -11.74 34.22
N LYS A 168 -25.33 -10.89 34.91
CA LYS A 168 -25.72 -9.50 35.16
C LYS A 168 -25.91 -8.72 33.86
N LEU A 169 -25.01 -8.86 32.89
CA LEU A 169 -25.13 -8.19 31.59
C LEU A 169 -26.37 -8.65 30.81
N PHE A 170 -26.70 -9.95 30.80
CA PHE A 170 -27.95 -10.42 30.21
C PHE A 170 -29.17 -9.86 30.93
N ASP A 171 -29.14 -9.79 32.26
CA ASP A 171 -30.23 -9.26 33.08
C ASP A 171 -30.51 -7.78 32.78
N ASP A 172 -29.44 -6.98 32.65
CA ASP A 172 -29.49 -5.54 32.44
C ASP A 172 -29.85 -5.15 30.99
N LEU A 173 -29.35 -5.91 30.00
CA LEU A 173 -29.42 -5.54 28.58
C LEU A 173 -30.52 -6.28 27.80
N THR A 174 -31.02 -7.42 28.31
CA THR A 174 -31.97 -8.28 27.59
C THR A 174 -33.17 -8.67 28.44
N CYS A 175 -34.19 -9.28 27.81
CA CYS A 175 -35.30 -9.87 28.53
C CYS A 175 -34.98 -11.27 29.10
N ILE A 176 -33.77 -11.79 28.86
CA ILE A 176 -33.36 -13.13 29.27
C ILE A 176 -32.89 -13.13 30.71
N LYS A 177 -33.39 -14.07 31.51
CA LYS A 177 -33.08 -14.16 32.93
C LYS A 177 -32.39 -15.48 33.23
N TRP A 178 -31.15 -15.42 33.70
CA TRP A 178 -30.44 -16.57 34.23
C TRP A 178 -30.65 -16.64 35.74
N LYS A 179 -31.33 -17.69 36.21
CA LYS A 179 -31.68 -17.82 37.63
C LYS A 179 -31.04 -19.07 38.25
N PRO A 180 -30.58 -19.03 39.50
CA PRO A 180 -30.18 -20.23 40.22
C PRO A 180 -31.33 -21.23 40.24
N ARG A 181 -31.02 -22.51 40.00
CA ARG A 181 -32.01 -23.58 40.01
C ARG A 181 -32.64 -23.71 41.40
N SER A 182 -33.97 -23.70 41.46
CA SER A 182 -34.74 -23.96 42.68
C SER A 182 -36.12 -24.55 42.35
N SER A 183 -36.83 -25.04 43.37
CA SER A 183 -38.23 -25.50 43.23
C SER A 183 -39.15 -24.40 42.72
N GLU A 184 -38.90 -23.16 43.14
CA GLU A 184 -39.70 -21.98 42.76
C GLU A 184 -39.47 -21.62 41.29
N VAL A 185 -38.21 -21.62 40.84
CA VAL A 185 -37.86 -21.35 39.44
C VAL A 185 -38.41 -22.46 38.54
N LYS A 186 -38.34 -23.73 38.95
CA LYS A 186 -38.94 -24.86 38.21
C LYS A 186 -40.45 -24.66 38.01
N ALA A 187 -41.16 -24.25 39.06
CA ALA A 187 -42.59 -23.93 38.97
C ALA A 187 -42.86 -22.71 38.07
N GLU A 188 -42.00 -21.69 38.12
CA GLU A 188 -42.10 -20.49 37.27
C GLU A 188 -41.94 -20.83 35.79
N VAL A 189 -40.93 -21.64 35.42
CA VAL A 189 -40.65 -21.95 34.00
C VAL A 189 -41.50 -23.10 33.44
N GLY A 190 -42.02 -23.97 34.30
CA GLY A 190 -42.90 -25.08 33.92
C GLY A 190 -42.18 -26.28 33.29
N HIS A 191 -40.87 -26.40 33.48
CA HIS A 191 -40.03 -27.50 33.01
C HIS A 191 -38.87 -27.74 34.00
N ASP A 192 -38.23 -28.91 33.94
CA ASP A 192 -37.08 -29.29 34.78
C ASP A 192 -35.74 -29.17 34.04
N GLY A 193 -35.72 -28.63 32.83
CA GLY A 193 -34.48 -28.33 32.12
C GLY A 193 -33.66 -27.22 32.79
N TYR A 194 -32.35 -27.44 32.96
CA TYR A 194 -31.42 -26.48 33.58
C TYR A 194 -30.00 -26.65 33.03
N VAL A 195 -29.18 -25.61 33.14
CA VAL A 195 -27.78 -25.59 32.71
C VAL A 195 -26.87 -25.93 33.89
N ARG A 196 -26.07 -26.99 33.77
CA ARG A 196 -25.03 -27.29 34.76
C ARG A 196 -23.70 -26.78 34.26
N VAL A 197 -23.15 -25.78 34.95
CA VAL A 197 -21.87 -25.16 34.62
C VAL A 197 -20.76 -25.83 35.41
N LYS A 198 -19.79 -26.42 34.71
CA LYS A 198 -18.72 -27.22 35.33
C LYS A 198 -17.34 -26.90 34.75
N SER A 199 -16.29 -27.28 35.46
CA SER A 199 -14.94 -27.29 34.88
C SER A 199 -14.77 -28.52 33.99
N GLY A 200 -14.11 -28.37 32.85
CA GLY A 200 -13.95 -29.43 31.84
C GLY A 200 -12.80 -29.14 30.87
N SER A 201 -12.65 -29.95 29.84
CA SER A 201 -11.63 -29.76 28.78
C SER A 201 -12.08 -28.66 27.80
N GLY A 202 -11.59 -27.43 28.01
CA GLY A 202 -11.92 -26.26 27.18
C GLY A 202 -13.27 -25.59 27.49
N CYS A 203 -13.61 -24.60 26.67
CA CYS A 203 -14.86 -23.83 26.76
C CYS A 203 -15.88 -24.41 25.77
N SER A 204 -17.05 -24.83 26.24
CA SER A 204 -18.07 -25.38 25.34
C SER A 204 -19.48 -25.39 25.94
N SER A 205 -20.47 -25.19 25.08
CA SER A 205 -21.89 -25.24 25.42
C SER A 205 -22.69 -25.94 24.32
N GLY A 206 -23.77 -26.61 24.72
CA GLY A 206 -24.82 -27.08 23.82
C GLY A 206 -25.69 -25.91 23.35
N VAL A 207 -26.44 -26.12 22.26
CA VAL A 207 -27.17 -25.04 21.61
C VAL A 207 -28.67 -25.12 21.85
N GLY A 208 -29.24 -24.05 22.39
CA GLY A 208 -30.67 -23.91 22.66
C GLY A 208 -31.18 -24.77 23.83
N PHE A 209 -32.52 -24.82 23.96
CA PHE A 209 -33.22 -25.64 24.94
C PHE A 209 -33.50 -27.05 24.37
N GLY A 210 -33.01 -28.07 25.06
CA GLY A 210 -33.12 -29.48 24.66
C GLY A 210 -34.28 -30.24 25.32
N GLY A 211 -35.07 -29.61 26.19
CA GLY A 211 -36.14 -30.24 26.96
C GLY A 211 -35.83 -30.35 28.45
N ASP A 212 -36.47 -31.28 29.17
CA ASP A 212 -36.21 -31.50 30.59
C ASP A 212 -34.84 -32.13 30.86
N GLY A 213 -34.25 -31.82 32.02
CA GLY A 213 -32.99 -32.41 32.49
C GLY A 213 -31.74 -31.53 32.30
N GLU A 214 -30.58 -32.15 32.55
CA GLU A 214 -29.28 -31.46 32.63
C GLU A 214 -28.77 -31.04 31.24
N HIS A 215 -28.37 -29.77 31.13
CA HIS A 215 -27.69 -29.18 29.98
C HIS A 215 -26.27 -28.79 30.37
N ALA A 216 -25.28 -29.64 30.08
CA ALA A 216 -23.89 -29.39 30.49
C ALA A 216 -23.24 -28.23 29.71
N MET A 217 -22.59 -27.31 30.41
CA MET A 217 -21.74 -26.23 29.90
C MET A 217 -20.38 -26.28 30.60
N THR A 218 -19.28 -26.20 29.86
CA THR A 218 -17.91 -26.30 30.40
C THR A 218 -17.17 -24.97 30.29
N LEU A 219 -16.56 -24.55 31.40
CA LEU A 219 -15.67 -23.39 31.47
C LEU A 219 -14.36 -23.82 32.17
N SER A 220 -13.36 -24.22 31.38
CA SER A 220 -12.07 -24.75 31.86
C SER A 220 -11.27 -23.79 32.76
N GLU A 221 -10.66 -24.34 33.81
CA GLU A 221 -9.78 -23.66 34.76
C GLU A 221 -8.36 -24.25 34.67
N PRO A 222 -7.33 -23.50 34.20
CA PRO A 222 -7.37 -22.14 33.63
C PRO A 222 -7.76 -22.12 32.15
N GLY A 223 -8.24 -20.97 31.65
CA GLY A 223 -8.41 -20.71 30.21
C GLY A 223 -9.73 -20.07 29.79
N CYS A 224 -10.84 -20.34 30.48
CA CYS A 224 -12.17 -19.81 30.13
C CYS A 224 -12.67 -18.68 31.06
N GLY A 225 -11.76 -18.06 31.83
CA GLY A 225 -12.10 -17.16 32.95
C GLY A 225 -12.44 -15.71 32.59
N SER A 226 -12.99 -15.44 31.39
CA SER A 226 -13.40 -14.09 30.99
C SER A 226 -14.91 -13.97 30.82
N VAL A 227 -15.46 -12.78 31.07
CA VAL A 227 -16.90 -12.50 30.90
C VAL A 227 -17.31 -12.74 29.44
N GLY A 228 -16.51 -12.29 28.47
CA GLY A 228 -16.79 -12.50 27.04
C GLY A 228 -16.86 -13.99 26.64
N ILE A 229 -15.97 -14.84 27.18
CA ILE A 229 -16.04 -16.29 26.94
C ILE A 229 -17.29 -16.89 27.60
N ALA A 230 -17.61 -16.51 28.83
CA ALA A 230 -18.84 -16.98 29.48
C ALA A 230 -20.09 -16.56 28.66
N MET A 231 -20.12 -15.32 28.16
CA MET A 231 -21.20 -14.82 27.30
C MET A 231 -21.31 -15.60 25.99
N HIS A 232 -20.20 -15.88 25.31
CA HIS A 232 -20.17 -16.72 24.11
C HIS A 232 -20.84 -18.08 24.35
N GLU A 233 -20.48 -18.76 25.44
CA GLU A 233 -21.06 -20.06 25.80
C GLU A 233 -22.53 -19.98 26.23
N MET A 234 -22.93 -18.85 26.83
CA MET A 234 -24.32 -18.55 27.17
C MET A 234 -25.16 -18.27 25.92
N LEU A 235 -24.64 -17.52 24.93
CA LEU A 235 -25.31 -17.27 23.65
C LEU A 235 -25.54 -18.57 22.89
N HIS A 236 -24.58 -19.50 22.92
CA HIS A 236 -24.81 -20.88 22.50
C HIS A 236 -26.04 -21.49 23.16
N ARG A 237 -26.12 -21.42 24.48
CA ARG A 237 -27.25 -21.97 25.22
C ARG A 237 -28.59 -21.32 24.89
N LEU A 238 -28.59 -20.05 24.51
CA LEU A 238 -29.79 -19.35 24.05
C LEU A 238 -30.24 -19.76 22.65
N GLY A 239 -29.36 -20.40 21.88
CA GLY A 239 -29.64 -20.90 20.53
C GLY A 239 -28.80 -20.23 19.43
N GLN A 240 -27.98 -19.23 19.79
CA GLN A 240 -27.09 -18.57 18.85
C GLN A 240 -25.89 -19.45 18.59
N ARG A 241 -25.27 -19.29 17.44
CA ARG A 241 -24.06 -20.03 17.16
C ARG A 241 -23.21 -19.20 16.23
N HIS A 242 -22.11 -19.77 15.75
CA HIS A 242 -21.05 -18.95 15.22
C HIS A 242 -21.44 -18.16 13.98
N GLU A 243 -20.97 -16.91 13.92
CA GLU A 243 -21.33 -15.96 12.88
C GLU A 243 -20.88 -16.45 11.50
N GLN A 244 -19.68 -17.05 11.39
CA GLN A 244 -19.21 -17.66 10.15
C GLN A 244 -20.00 -18.89 9.70
N ALA A 245 -20.92 -19.42 10.51
CA ALA A 245 -21.76 -20.56 10.14
C ALA A 245 -23.11 -20.14 9.53
N ARG A 246 -23.38 -18.83 9.40
CA ARG A 246 -24.56 -18.28 8.74
C ARG A 246 -24.71 -18.74 7.29
N ASN A 247 -25.94 -18.69 6.78
CA ASN A 247 -26.25 -19.09 5.42
C ASN A 247 -25.65 -18.14 4.37
N ASP A 248 -25.67 -16.83 4.68
CA ASP A 248 -25.17 -15.73 3.86
C ASP A 248 -23.65 -15.48 4.00
N ARG A 249 -22.94 -16.18 4.91
CA ARG A 249 -21.52 -15.90 5.25
C ARG A 249 -20.56 -15.81 4.06
N ASN A 250 -20.83 -16.53 2.96
CA ASN A 250 -19.99 -16.51 1.76
C ASN A 250 -19.99 -15.16 1.02
N ARG A 251 -20.86 -14.21 1.38
CA ARG A 251 -20.81 -12.82 0.91
C ARG A 251 -19.75 -12.00 1.62
N TYR A 252 -19.33 -12.43 2.81
CA TYR A 252 -18.52 -11.65 3.75
C TYR A 252 -17.17 -12.29 4.03
N VAL A 253 -17.15 -13.62 4.19
CA VAL A 253 -15.96 -14.39 4.52
C VAL A 253 -15.84 -15.65 3.66
N LYS A 254 -14.59 -15.99 3.34
CA LYS A 254 -14.18 -17.20 2.63
C LYS A 254 -13.52 -18.16 3.61
N ILE A 255 -13.90 -19.44 3.54
CA ILE A 255 -13.24 -20.49 4.32
C ILE A 255 -12.08 -21.09 3.53
N VAL A 256 -10.90 -21.12 4.13
CA VAL A 256 -9.69 -21.71 3.58
C VAL A 256 -9.60 -23.18 4.00
N TRP A 257 -10.43 -24.03 3.37
CA TRP A 257 -10.60 -25.43 3.78
C TRP A 257 -9.30 -26.22 3.93
N LYS A 258 -8.31 -25.98 3.06
CA LYS A 258 -7.00 -26.66 3.09
C LYS A 258 -6.18 -26.40 4.36
N ASN A 259 -6.46 -25.30 5.05
CA ASN A 259 -5.74 -24.93 6.27
C ASN A 259 -6.44 -25.50 7.52
N ILE A 260 -7.65 -26.04 7.39
CA ILE A 260 -8.39 -26.63 8.52
C ILE A 260 -7.81 -28.01 8.83
N GLN A 261 -7.54 -28.26 10.11
CA GLN A 261 -7.12 -29.57 10.61
C GLN A 261 -8.13 -30.67 10.21
N SER A 262 -7.60 -31.81 9.74
CA SER A 262 -8.41 -32.95 9.31
C SER A 262 -9.39 -33.41 10.38
N GLY A 263 -10.67 -33.58 10.01
CA GLY A 263 -11.77 -33.93 10.91
C GLY A 263 -12.42 -32.72 11.62
N LYS A 264 -11.92 -31.49 11.43
CA LYS A 264 -12.49 -30.26 12.00
C LYS A 264 -13.31 -29.45 11.00
N GLU A 265 -13.41 -29.87 9.74
CA GLU A 265 -14.09 -29.18 8.64
C GLU A 265 -15.58 -28.94 8.93
N SER A 266 -16.21 -29.88 9.65
CA SER A 266 -17.62 -29.77 10.05
C SER A 266 -17.93 -28.54 10.91
N ASN A 267 -16.93 -27.98 11.60
CA ASN A 267 -17.09 -26.75 12.40
C ASN A 267 -17.28 -25.50 11.53
N PHE A 268 -16.99 -25.58 10.23
CA PHE A 268 -17.05 -24.45 9.29
C PHE A 268 -18.17 -24.60 8.27
N TYR A 269 -18.98 -25.66 8.35
CA TYR A 269 -20.12 -25.82 7.46
C TYR A 269 -21.18 -24.75 7.71
N ARG A 270 -21.72 -24.22 6.62
CA ARG A 270 -22.87 -23.29 6.67
C ARG A 270 -24.10 -24.01 7.14
N THR A 271 -25.01 -23.22 7.68
CA THR A 271 -26.23 -23.72 8.28
C THR A 271 -27.39 -22.81 7.98
N PHE A 272 -28.60 -23.35 8.07
CA PHE A 272 -29.81 -22.57 7.81
C PHE A 272 -30.16 -21.71 9.02
N THR A 273 -30.10 -20.40 8.82
CA THR A 273 -30.16 -19.34 9.84
C THR A 273 -31.14 -18.27 9.39
N TYR A 274 -31.73 -17.53 10.34
CA TYR A 274 -32.73 -16.51 10.00
C TYR A 274 -32.13 -15.21 9.43
N ASP A 275 -30.84 -14.95 9.69
CA ASP A 275 -30.07 -13.81 9.16
C ASP A 275 -30.80 -12.46 9.30
N ARG A 276 -31.46 -12.24 10.45
CA ARG A 276 -32.32 -11.05 10.70
C ARG A 276 -31.55 -9.74 10.75
N ASN A 277 -30.27 -9.81 11.09
CA ASN A 277 -29.36 -8.68 11.21
C ASN A 277 -28.17 -8.84 10.26
N PRO A 278 -27.52 -7.73 9.86
CA PRO A 278 -26.32 -7.78 9.01
C PRO A 278 -25.23 -8.68 9.57
N TYR A 279 -24.33 -9.17 8.70
CA TYR A 279 -23.22 -10.01 9.13
C TYR A 279 -22.21 -9.22 9.95
N ASP A 280 -21.92 -9.66 11.17
CA ASP A 280 -21.03 -8.94 12.07
C ASP A 280 -19.67 -9.62 12.23
N VAL A 281 -18.68 -9.14 11.47
CA VAL A 281 -17.28 -9.60 11.53
C VAL A 281 -16.67 -9.46 12.94
N ARG A 282 -17.23 -8.58 13.79
CA ARG A 282 -16.80 -8.33 15.17
C ARG A 282 -17.66 -9.03 16.22
N SER A 283 -18.63 -9.84 15.82
CA SER A 283 -19.47 -10.63 16.73
C SER A 283 -18.59 -11.46 17.67
N VAL A 284 -19.00 -11.57 18.94
CA VAL A 284 -18.38 -12.50 19.89
C VAL A 284 -18.55 -13.96 19.43
N MET A 285 -19.50 -14.22 18.54
CA MET A 285 -19.75 -15.52 17.92
C MET A 285 -18.95 -15.73 16.63
N GLN A 286 -18.15 -14.78 16.16
CA GLN A 286 -17.26 -14.97 15.03
C GLN A 286 -16.03 -15.80 15.45
N TYR A 287 -15.76 -16.93 14.77
CA TYR A 287 -14.51 -17.66 14.98
C TYR A 287 -13.31 -16.77 14.67
N GLY A 288 -12.25 -16.94 15.48
CA GLY A 288 -10.95 -16.39 15.16
C GLY A 288 -10.48 -16.87 13.79
N PHE A 289 -9.81 -15.99 13.05
CA PHE A 289 -9.48 -16.20 11.64
C PHE A 289 -8.46 -17.32 11.39
N THR A 290 -7.82 -17.84 12.44
CA THR A 290 -6.88 -18.97 12.43
C THR A 290 -7.41 -20.22 13.15
N SER A 291 -8.68 -20.20 13.59
CA SER A 291 -9.28 -21.29 14.38
C SER A 291 -9.12 -22.62 13.64
N PHE A 292 -8.75 -23.68 14.36
CA PHE A 292 -8.51 -25.03 13.79
C PHE A 292 -7.47 -25.06 12.65
N GLY A 293 -6.59 -24.05 12.57
CA GLY A 293 -5.62 -23.90 11.49
C GLY A 293 -4.16 -24.26 11.84
N GLY A 294 -3.85 -24.53 13.11
CA GLY A 294 -2.47 -24.70 13.58
C GLY A 294 -1.61 -23.46 13.29
N GLY A 295 -2.13 -22.27 13.61
CA GLY A 295 -1.50 -20.98 13.32
C GLY A 295 -1.74 -20.43 11.91
N LYS A 296 -2.29 -21.21 10.97
CA LYS A 296 -2.63 -20.76 9.62
C LYS A 296 -4.03 -20.16 9.55
N THR A 297 -4.22 -19.17 8.68
CA THR A 297 -5.53 -18.56 8.41
C THR A 297 -6.52 -19.58 7.83
N THR A 298 -7.66 -19.78 8.50
CA THR A 298 -8.76 -20.66 8.07
C THR A 298 -9.99 -19.88 7.58
N ILE A 299 -10.09 -18.59 7.90
CA ILE A 299 -11.16 -17.68 7.48
C ILE A 299 -10.52 -16.41 6.92
N GLU A 300 -10.99 -15.93 5.78
CA GLU A 300 -10.54 -14.68 5.14
C GLU A 300 -11.75 -13.77 4.91
N VAL A 301 -11.63 -12.48 5.23
CA VAL A 301 -12.66 -11.49 4.83
C VAL A 301 -12.50 -11.24 3.33
N ILE A 302 -13.63 -11.24 2.61
CA ILE A 302 -13.65 -11.08 1.15
C ILE A 302 -13.34 -9.64 0.76
N ASP A 303 -13.94 -8.67 1.46
CA ASP A 303 -13.61 -7.26 1.31
C ASP A 303 -12.25 -6.99 1.99
N ASN A 304 -11.21 -6.82 1.17
CA ASN A 304 -9.86 -6.56 1.66
C ASN A 304 -9.78 -5.28 2.49
N ASN A 305 -10.66 -4.30 2.25
CA ASN A 305 -10.70 -3.06 3.02
C ASN A 305 -11.14 -3.33 4.46
N LEU A 306 -11.98 -4.35 4.69
CA LEU A 306 -12.47 -4.72 6.03
C LEU A 306 -11.51 -5.64 6.81
N LYS A 307 -10.31 -5.93 6.29
CA LYS A 307 -9.33 -6.80 6.98
C LYS A 307 -8.91 -6.28 8.36
N TYR A 308 -8.96 -4.97 8.62
CA TYR A 308 -8.65 -4.43 9.95
C TYR A 308 -9.65 -4.90 11.03
N LEU A 309 -10.85 -5.34 10.64
CA LEU A 309 -11.83 -5.96 11.55
C LEU A 309 -11.42 -7.38 12.00
N THR A 310 -10.36 -7.96 11.45
CA THR A 310 -9.92 -9.34 11.80
C THR A 310 -9.02 -9.39 13.04
N TYR A 311 -8.40 -8.26 13.41
CA TYR A 311 -7.51 -8.19 14.58
C TYR A 311 -8.29 -8.30 15.89
N PRO A 312 -7.88 -9.11 16.88
CA PRO A 312 -8.70 -9.42 18.04
C PRO A 312 -9.02 -8.19 18.91
N SER A 313 -10.29 -7.72 18.90
CA SER A 313 -10.80 -6.74 19.87
C SER A 313 -11.14 -7.45 21.19
N GLY A 314 -11.13 -6.74 22.32
CA GLY A 314 -11.48 -7.30 23.64
C GLY A 314 -12.99 -7.33 23.89
N GLN A 315 -13.77 -7.50 22.82
CA GLN A 315 -15.18 -7.19 22.81
C GLN A 315 -15.98 -8.27 23.56
N ILE A 316 -16.85 -7.83 24.45
CA ILE A 316 -17.66 -8.70 25.33
C ILE A 316 -18.96 -9.11 24.64
N LEU A 317 -19.67 -8.14 24.06
CA LEU A 317 -20.78 -8.30 23.13
C LEU A 317 -20.64 -7.22 22.05
N SER A 318 -20.97 -7.55 20.81
CA SER A 318 -21.16 -6.54 19.78
C SER A 318 -22.55 -5.90 19.84
N PHE A 319 -22.69 -4.75 19.17
CA PHE A 319 -23.97 -4.06 19.03
C PHE A 319 -25.04 -4.96 18.39
N TYR A 320 -24.64 -5.80 17.42
CA TYR A 320 -25.52 -6.73 16.72
C TYR A 320 -25.72 -8.06 17.45
N ASP A 321 -24.77 -8.51 18.27
CA ASP A 321 -24.97 -9.68 19.15
C ASP A 321 -26.15 -9.44 20.11
N LEU A 322 -26.20 -8.23 20.70
CA LEU A 322 -27.31 -7.85 21.58
C LEU A 322 -28.63 -7.75 20.81
N LYS A 323 -28.60 -7.10 19.63
CA LYS A 323 -29.78 -6.98 18.75
C LYS A 323 -30.33 -8.36 18.34
N ASP A 324 -29.46 -9.31 18.01
CA ASP A 324 -29.82 -10.68 17.66
C ASP A 324 -30.59 -11.38 18.79
N VAL A 325 -30.14 -11.22 20.04
CA VAL A 325 -30.84 -11.80 21.21
C VAL A 325 -32.22 -11.18 21.40
N LEU A 326 -32.32 -9.84 21.30
CA LEU A 326 -33.58 -9.11 21.47
C LEU A 326 -34.60 -9.49 20.40
N ASP A 327 -34.19 -9.51 19.13
CA ASP A 327 -35.03 -9.88 18.00
C ASP A 327 -35.43 -11.37 18.09
N GLN A 328 -34.51 -12.23 18.50
CA GLN A 328 -34.77 -13.66 18.61
C GLN A 328 -35.77 -13.97 19.72
N TYR A 329 -35.64 -13.39 20.91
CA TYR A 329 -36.55 -13.66 22.03
C TYR A 329 -37.75 -12.73 22.09
N ASP A 330 -37.90 -11.86 21.09
CA ASP A 330 -39.01 -10.91 20.96
C ASP A 330 -39.12 -10.03 22.21
N CYS A 331 -37.96 -9.58 22.69
CA CYS A 331 -37.83 -8.86 23.96
C CYS A 331 -38.50 -7.48 23.96
N THR A 332 -38.98 -7.01 22.82
CA THR A 332 -39.65 -5.71 22.64
C THR A 332 -41.14 -5.86 22.32
N ALA A 333 -41.69 -7.08 22.33
CA ALA A 333 -43.10 -7.34 22.04
C ALA A 333 -44.08 -6.57 22.96
N HIS A 334 -43.66 -6.24 24.18
CA HIS A 334 -44.47 -5.45 25.12
C HIS A 334 -44.53 -3.96 24.77
N CYS A 335 -43.66 -3.48 23.88
CA CYS A 335 -43.59 -2.08 23.47
C CYS A 335 -44.72 -1.75 22.48
N THR A 336 -45.83 -1.21 23.00
CA THR A 336 -47.02 -0.85 22.20
C THR A 336 -46.82 0.35 21.28
N ASN A 337 -45.91 1.27 21.62
CA ASN A 337 -45.57 2.46 20.83
C ASN A 337 -44.06 2.59 20.64
N ALA A 338 -43.43 1.56 20.08
CA ALA A 338 -41.98 1.49 19.92
C ALA A 338 -41.47 2.64 18.99
N PRO A 339 -40.42 3.38 19.38
CA PRO A 339 -39.86 4.45 18.55
C PRO A 339 -39.17 3.90 17.30
N LYS A 340 -39.21 4.68 16.20
CA LYS A 340 -38.47 4.35 14.98
C LYS A 340 -37.05 4.93 15.06
N CYS A 341 -36.12 4.11 15.55
CA CYS A 341 -34.72 4.48 15.67
C CYS A 341 -34.07 4.76 14.31
N GLN A 342 -33.13 5.70 14.27
CA GLN A 342 -32.36 6.13 13.11
C GLN A 342 -30.91 5.66 13.21
N ASN A 343 -30.13 5.85 12.13
CA ASN A 343 -28.68 5.58 12.09
C ASN A 343 -28.29 4.19 12.60
N ALA A 344 -29.07 3.16 12.24
CA ALA A 344 -28.95 1.76 12.69
C ALA A 344 -29.27 1.46 14.16
N GLY A 345 -29.77 2.44 14.93
CA GLY A 345 -30.30 2.19 16.28
C GLY A 345 -31.46 1.19 16.29
N TYR A 346 -31.70 0.55 17.43
CA TYR A 346 -32.81 -0.40 17.61
C TYR A 346 -33.49 -0.22 18.97
N VAL A 347 -34.72 -0.70 19.10
CA VAL A 347 -35.49 -0.57 20.35
C VAL A 347 -35.01 -1.60 21.37
N ASN A 348 -34.71 -1.16 22.59
CA ASN A 348 -34.29 -2.03 23.69
C ASN A 348 -35.48 -2.47 24.58
N THR A 349 -35.20 -3.25 25.63
CA THR A 349 -36.21 -3.77 26.56
C THR A 349 -36.98 -2.70 27.33
N LYS A 350 -36.45 -1.48 27.42
CA LYS A 350 -37.10 -0.32 28.05
C LYS A 350 -38.00 0.45 27.08
N CYS A 351 -38.17 -0.03 25.85
CA CYS A 351 -38.90 0.63 24.77
C CYS A 351 -38.28 1.97 24.34
N GLU A 352 -36.96 2.11 24.51
CA GLU A 352 -36.15 3.26 24.10
C GLU A 352 -35.20 2.84 22.97
N CYS A 353 -34.69 3.80 22.19
CA CYS A 353 -33.68 3.50 21.18
C CYS A 353 -32.29 3.30 21.81
N GLU A 354 -31.71 2.13 21.58
CA GLU A 354 -30.29 1.84 21.77
C GLU A 354 -29.54 2.35 20.55
N CYS A 355 -28.60 3.27 20.79
CA CYS A 355 -27.88 3.95 19.72
C CYS A 355 -26.50 3.33 19.49
N PRO A 356 -26.08 3.16 18.23
CA PRO A 356 -24.70 2.76 17.97
C PRO A 356 -23.74 3.84 18.44
N GLU A 357 -22.50 3.44 18.70
CA GLU A 357 -21.44 4.34 19.15
C GLU A 357 -21.36 5.59 18.25
N GLY A 358 -21.36 6.76 18.88
CA GLY A 358 -21.33 8.04 18.19
C GLY A 358 -22.68 8.70 17.93
N PHE A 359 -23.80 8.08 18.32
CA PHE A 359 -25.14 8.67 18.24
C PHE A 359 -25.85 8.71 19.60
N THR A 360 -26.77 9.66 19.75
CA THR A 360 -27.64 9.84 20.92
C THR A 360 -28.98 10.46 20.50
N GLY A 361 -29.82 10.81 21.47
CA GLY A 361 -31.17 11.31 21.24
C GLY A 361 -32.21 10.19 21.32
N ALA A 362 -33.48 10.57 21.40
CA ALA A 362 -34.57 9.62 21.63
C ALA A 362 -34.76 8.64 20.47
N LEU A 363 -34.31 9.00 19.27
CA LEU A 363 -34.38 8.20 18.05
C LEU A 363 -32.98 7.92 17.47
N CYS A 364 -31.89 8.14 18.22
CA CYS A 364 -30.51 8.09 17.72
C CYS A 364 -30.20 9.10 16.60
N GLU A 365 -30.95 10.18 16.53
CA GLU A 365 -30.89 11.22 15.50
C GLU A 365 -29.79 12.24 15.73
N THR A 366 -29.16 12.28 16.91
CA THR A 366 -28.15 13.28 17.26
C THR A 366 -26.76 12.68 17.17
N VAL A 367 -25.85 13.34 16.43
CA VAL A 367 -24.43 12.97 16.40
C VAL A 367 -23.76 13.42 17.70
N VAL A 368 -23.08 12.52 18.40
CA VAL A 368 -22.28 12.84 19.58
C VAL A 368 -20.98 13.45 19.11
N THR A 369 -20.84 14.77 19.27
CA THR A 369 -19.68 15.56 18.87
C THR A 369 -19.57 16.79 19.77
N ASP A 370 -18.38 17.37 19.90
CA ASP A 370 -18.19 18.64 20.61
C ASP A 370 -18.87 19.81 19.89
N GLN A 371 -19.23 20.86 20.65
CA GLN A 371 -20.12 21.93 20.19
C GLN A 371 -19.57 22.74 18.99
N ASP A 372 -18.26 22.75 18.77
CA ASP A 372 -17.60 23.58 17.76
C ASP A 372 -17.13 22.80 16.52
N CYS A 373 -17.47 21.51 16.41
CA CYS A 373 -17.10 20.68 15.27
C CYS A 373 -18.02 19.47 15.07
N GLY A 374 -17.95 18.83 13.90
CA GLY A 374 -18.79 17.66 13.58
C GLY A 374 -20.21 18.00 13.15
N GLY A 375 -21.06 16.99 13.09
CA GLY A 375 -22.48 17.09 12.69
C GLY A 375 -22.82 16.23 11.47
N TYR A 376 -23.95 16.52 10.83
CA TYR A 376 -24.37 15.81 9.62
C TYR A 376 -23.82 16.45 8.36
N LEU A 377 -23.35 15.61 7.44
CA LEU A 377 -23.03 15.98 6.07
C LEU A 377 -23.94 15.17 5.16
N THR A 378 -24.67 15.83 4.26
CA THR A 378 -25.57 15.14 3.32
C THR A 378 -25.17 15.48 1.91
N LEU A 379 -24.66 14.48 1.20
CA LEU A 379 -24.37 14.56 -0.22
C LEU A 379 -25.68 14.52 -1.02
N LYS A 380 -25.79 15.32 -2.08
CA LYS A 380 -27.03 15.46 -2.87
C LYS A 380 -26.76 15.26 -4.35
N GLU A 381 -27.75 14.74 -5.07
CA GLU A 381 -27.68 14.63 -6.52
C GLU A 381 -28.00 16.00 -7.15
N GLY A 382 -26.98 16.69 -7.65
CA GLY A 382 -27.15 17.93 -8.43
C GLY A 382 -27.45 17.63 -9.90
N MET A 383 -28.59 18.12 -10.40
CA MET A 383 -28.74 18.41 -11.84
C MET A 383 -27.62 19.39 -12.23
N ALA A 384 -26.95 19.11 -13.34
CA ALA A 384 -25.64 19.61 -13.73
C ALA A 384 -25.51 21.13 -14.02
N ASP A 385 -26.45 21.98 -13.58
CA ASP A 385 -26.51 23.39 -14.01
C ASP A 385 -26.26 24.45 -12.94
N LEU A 386 -26.02 24.12 -11.66
CA LEU A 386 -25.77 25.16 -10.63
C LEU A 386 -24.77 24.77 -9.54
N GLY A 387 -23.70 24.03 -9.86
CA GLY A 387 -22.41 24.10 -9.15
C GLY A 387 -22.38 23.99 -7.61
N VAL A 388 -23.35 23.37 -6.94
CA VAL A 388 -23.34 23.25 -5.47
C VAL A 388 -23.79 21.84 -5.06
N ASN A 389 -22.84 21.09 -4.44
CA ASN A 389 -22.99 19.83 -3.70
C ASN A 389 -22.94 18.47 -4.46
N ARG A 390 -21.99 18.26 -5.36
CA ARG A 390 -21.51 16.87 -5.63
C ARG A 390 -20.34 16.47 -4.74
N ASP A 391 -19.52 17.45 -4.35
CA ASP A 391 -18.33 17.27 -3.52
C ASP A 391 -18.44 18.14 -2.25
N ILE A 392 -18.08 17.58 -1.09
CA ILE A 392 -17.99 18.30 0.19
C ILE A 392 -16.58 18.15 0.74
N SER A 393 -15.92 19.26 1.05
CA SER A 393 -14.67 19.24 1.81
C SER A 393 -14.90 19.52 3.28
N VAL A 394 -14.19 18.81 4.15
CA VAL A 394 -14.22 18.96 5.61
C VAL A 394 -12.81 19.18 6.10
N SER A 395 -12.62 20.18 6.95
CA SER A 395 -11.35 20.39 7.64
C SER A 395 -11.53 20.26 9.14
N SER A 396 -10.47 19.84 9.82
CA SER A 396 -10.41 19.85 11.28
C SER A 396 -10.47 21.30 11.81
N PRO A 397 -10.88 21.51 13.07
CA PRO A 397 -10.83 22.82 13.71
C PRO A 397 -9.45 23.46 13.58
N ASN A 398 -9.41 24.77 13.27
CA ASN A 398 -8.20 25.59 13.11
C ASN A 398 -7.23 25.20 11.98
N TYR A 399 -7.57 24.26 11.09
CA TYR A 399 -6.71 23.90 9.95
C TYR A 399 -6.34 25.13 9.10
N PRO A 400 -5.06 25.31 8.67
CA PRO A 400 -3.91 24.41 8.80
C PRO A 400 -3.06 24.65 10.09
N GLY A 401 -3.72 24.73 11.25
CA GLY A 401 -3.12 24.83 12.57
C GLY A 401 -3.63 23.76 13.54
N PRO A 402 -3.13 23.72 14.79
CA PRO A 402 -3.42 22.65 15.74
C PRO A 402 -4.91 22.41 16.02
N VAL A 403 -5.35 21.15 15.94
CA VAL A 403 -6.78 20.75 16.09
C VAL A 403 -7.38 20.98 17.47
N GLY A 404 -6.54 21.20 18.48
CA GLY A 404 -6.94 21.40 19.86
C GLY A 404 -7.11 20.09 20.64
N GLN A 405 -6.79 20.18 21.94
CA GLN A 405 -6.76 19.05 22.87
C GLN A 405 -8.13 18.74 23.47
N GLY A 406 -8.39 17.47 23.79
CA GLY A 406 -9.54 17.10 24.60
C GLY A 406 -10.86 16.96 23.83
N LYS A 407 -10.83 16.90 22.50
CA LYS A 407 -12.04 16.98 21.66
C LYS A 407 -12.40 15.67 20.98
N ILE A 408 -13.69 15.49 20.72
CA ILE A 408 -14.26 14.47 19.85
C ILE A 408 -15.10 15.18 18.79
N CYS A 409 -14.59 15.27 17.57
CA CYS A 409 -15.31 15.82 16.44
C CYS A 409 -15.80 14.68 15.55
N ARG A 410 -17.12 14.56 15.35
CA ARG A 410 -17.71 13.45 14.59
C ARG A 410 -18.61 13.96 13.48
N TRP A 411 -18.35 13.49 12.26
CA TRP A 411 -19.16 13.79 11.08
C TRP A 411 -19.88 12.52 10.62
N ALA A 412 -21.21 12.58 10.54
CA ALA A 412 -22.04 11.53 9.97
C ALA A 412 -22.42 11.91 8.54
N VAL A 413 -21.84 11.21 7.57
CA VAL A 413 -21.99 11.49 6.14
C VAL A 413 -23.06 10.58 5.55
N LYS A 414 -24.06 11.17 4.91
CA LYS A 414 -25.21 10.49 4.29
C LYS A 414 -25.22 10.71 2.77
N ALA A 415 -25.47 9.65 2.03
CA ALA A 415 -25.74 9.66 0.59
C ALA A 415 -27.19 9.20 0.29
N PRO A 416 -27.75 9.57 -0.88
CA PRO A 416 -29.03 9.06 -1.33
C PRO A 416 -28.93 7.58 -1.75
N ASP A 417 -30.07 6.88 -1.73
CA ASP A 417 -30.15 5.46 -2.14
C ASP A 417 -29.63 5.25 -3.58
N GLY A 418 -28.94 4.12 -3.80
CA GLY A 418 -28.31 3.77 -5.08
C GLY A 418 -26.93 4.40 -5.31
N TYR A 419 -26.44 5.18 -4.35
CA TYR A 419 -25.10 5.73 -4.32
C TYR A 419 -24.28 5.15 -3.16
N ILE A 420 -22.97 5.16 -3.34
CA ILE A 420 -21.96 4.92 -2.31
C ILE A 420 -21.18 6.21 -2.04
N ILE A 421 -20.64 6.34 -0.84
CA ILE A 421 -19.78 7.46 -0.45
C ILE A 421 -18.31 7.07 -0.69
N LYS A 422 -17.58 7.94 -1.39
CA LYS A 422 -16.11 7.93 -1.44
C LYS A 422 -15.57 9.10 -0.63
N MET A 423 -14.61 8.83 0.23
CA MET A 423 -13.85 9.84 0.98
C MET A 423 -12.38 9.77 0.58
N THR A 424 -11.70 10.90 0.52
CA THR A 424 -10.25 10.94 0.38
C THR A 424 -9.64 11.91 1.38
N ILE A 425 -8.43 11.57 1.83
CA ILE A 425 -7.58 12.42 2.66
C ILE A 425 -6.80 13.35 1.74
N ASP A 426 -7.17 14.63 1.69
CA ASP A 426 -6.37 15.64 0.96
C ASP A 426 -5.07 15.92 1.71
N ASP A 427 -5.16 15.99 3.04
CA ASP A 427 -4.04 16.31 3.93
C ASP A 427 -4.40 15.84 5.35
N LEU A 428 -3.53 15.10 6.02
CA LEU A 428 -3.70 14.63 7.40
C LEU A 428 -2.37 14.76 8.13
N HIS A 429 -2.41 15.34 9.31
CA HIS A 429 -1.29 15.58 10.22
C HIS A 429 -1.79 15.39 11.66
N MET A 430 -1.91 14.13 12.10
CA MET A 430 -2.36 13.78 13.45
C MET A 430 -1.18 13.37 14.33
N ALA A 431 -1.15 13.83 15.58
CA ALA A 431 -0.02 13.53 16.45
C ALA A 431 0.05 12.03 16.76
N TYR A 432 1.24 11.49 16.59
CA TYR A 432 1.56 10.10 16.85
C TYR A 432 2.97 10.04 17.43
N ASN A 433 3.31 8.89 17.99
CA ASN A 433 4.65 8.53 18.36
C ASN A 433 5.28 7.81 17.15
N PRO A 434 6.24 8.42 16.45
CA PRO A 434 6.82 7.79 15.29
C PRO A 434 7.84 6.69 15.62
N ASP A 435 8.32 6.59 16.86
CA ASP A 435 9.20 5.50 17.32
C ASP A 435 8.41 4.19 17.51
N THR A 436 7.19 4.29 18.02
CA THR A 436 6.32 3.15 18.33
C THR A 436 5.17 2.98 17.32
N LEU A 437 5.09 3.88 16.34
CA LEU A 437 3.95 4.06 15.42
C LEU A 437 2.60 4.20 16.15
N ARG A 438 2.63 4.60 17.44
CA ARG A 438 1.45 4.68 18.28
C ARG A 438 0.73 6.00 18.07
N CYS A 439 -0.53 5.96 17.65
CA CYS A 439 -1.36 7.16 17.56
C CYS A 439 -1.60 7.76 18.96
N TYR A 440 -1.32 9.06 19.14
CA TYR A 440 -1.78 9.80 20.33
C TYR A 440 -3.20 10.31 20.09
N HIS A 441 -3.40 10.86 18.89
CA HIS A 441 -4.68 11.30 18.37
C HIS A 441 -4.93 10.59 17.05
N TRP A 442 -6.18 10.36 16.69
CA TRP A 442 -6.49 9.67 15.44
C TRP A 442 -7.74 10.20 14.75
N LEU A 443 -7.77 9.96 13.44
CA LEU A 443 -8.97 10.02 12.63
C LEU A 443 -9.47 8.59 12.43
N GLU A 444 -10.62 8.27 13.00
CA GLU A 444 -11.32 7.01 12.76
C GLU A 444 -12.30 7.18 11.60
N ILE A 445 -12.16 6.34 10.58
CA ILE A 445 -12.95 6.35 9.35
C ILE A 445 -13.76 5.07 9.33
N GLN A 446 -15.03 5.18 9.71
CA GLN A 446 -15.99 4.09 9.70
C GLN A 446 -16.79 4.15 8.39
N TYR A 447 -16.30 3.40 7.42
CA TYR A 447 -16.99 3.17 6.14
C TYR A 447 -17.74 1.83 6.13
N ASN A 448 -17.75 1.11 7.25
CA ASN A 448 -18.43 -0.17 7.47
C ASN A 448 -19.72 -0.01 8.30
N LEU A 449 -20.31 -1.12 8.73
CA LEU A 449 -21.56 -1.15 9.52
C LEU A 449 -21.49 -0.22 10.74
N PRO A 450 -22.49 0.66 10.95
CA PRO A 450 -22.64 1.41 12.19
C PRO A 450 -22.72 0.48 13.40
N GLY A 451 -21.99 0.80 14.48
CA GLY A 451 -21.83 -0.06 15.66
C GLY A 451 -20.61 -0.99 15.62
N GLN A 452 -19.87 -1.05 14.50
CA GLN A 452 -18.52 -1.62 14.44
C GLN A 452 -17.45 -0.51 14.53
N PRO A 453 -16.20 -0.81 14.90
CA PRO A 453 -15.12 0.18 14.82
C PRO A 453 -14.76 0.50 13.36
N GLY A 454 -14.36 1.75 13.11
CA GLY A 454 -13.74 2.19 11.87
C GLY A 454 -12.23 1.94 11.86
N ILE A 455 -11.60 2.20 10.71
CA ILE A 455 -10.14 2.15 10.61
C ILE A 455 -9.55 3.43 11.20
N ARG A 456 -8.50 3.33 12.02
CA ARG A 456 -7.84 4.50 12.62
C ARG A 456 -6.62 4.91 11.80
N ARG A 457 -6.45 6.22 11.61
CA ARG A 457 -5.34 6.86 10.90
C ARG A 457 -4.73 7.95 11.76
N CYS A 458 -3.41 8.00 11.79
CA CYS A 458 -2.64 9.07 12.40
C CYS A 458 -1.32 9.27 11.65
N GLY A 459 -0.57 10.33 11.97
CA GLY A 459 0.61 10.73 11.22
C GLY A 459 0.29 11.58 10.00
N ASP A 460 1.22 11.57 9.05
CA ASP A 460 1.22 12.43 7.88
C ASP A 460 0.77 11.64 6.63
N ILE A 461 -0.43 11.90 6.13
CA ILE A 461 -1.06 11.12 5.05
C ILE A 461 -1.69 12.04 4.01
N VAL A 462 -1.43 11.77 2.72
CA VAL A 462 -1.97 12.52 1.57
C VAL A 462 -2.41 11.54 0.49
N GLY A 463 -3.62 11.73 -0.05
CA GLY A 463 -4.13 11.03 -1.24
C GLY A 463 -4.77 9.66 -1.00
N GLU A 464 -4.92 9.19 0.24
CA GLU A 464 -5.58 7.91 0.53
C GLU A 464 -7.11 8.04 0.43
N SER A 465 -7.77 7.12 -0.28
CA SER A 465 -9.24 7.10 -0.49
C SER A 465 -9.91 5.87 0.10
N PHE A 466 -11.17 6.04 0.54
CA PHE A 466 -12.00 5.03 1.20
C PHE A 466 -13.41 5.00 0.61
N LEU A 467 -13.92 3.80 0.38
CA LEU A 467 -15.27 3.55 -0.13
C LEU A 467 -16.12 2.86 0.94
N THR A 468 -17.39 3.24 1.02
CA THR A 468 -18.40 2.63 1.90
C THR A 468 -18.60 1.12 1.62
N SER A 469 -18.81 0.35 2.69
CA SER A 469 -18.98 -1.10 2.68
C SER A 469 -20.33 -1.52 2.08
N ALA A 470 -20.48 -2.80 1.71
CA ALA A 470 -21.69 -3.29 1.03
C ALA A 470 -22.91 -3.20 1.95
N ASP A 471 -22.64 -3.27 3.24
CA ASP A 471 -23.65 -3.28 4.29
C ASP A 471 -23.92 -1.87 4.83
N SER A 472 -23.15 -0.87 4.43
CA SER A 472 -23.37 0.55 4.75
C SER A 472 -23.07 1.47 3.55
N PRO A 473 -23.69 1.25 2.38
CA PRO A 473 -23.34 1.94 1.14
C PRO A 473 -23.58 3.45 1.24
N THR A 474 -24.66 3.86 1.91
CA THR A 474 -25.09 5.26 1.95
C THR A 474 -24.66 6.02 3.21
N PHE A 475 -23.81 5.40 4.05
CA PHE A 475 -23.50 5.97 5.35
C PHE A 475 -22.06 5.73 5.77
N MET A 476 -21.38 6.82 6.17
CA MET A 476 -20.00 6.82 6.65
C MET A 476 -19.89 7.74 7.87
N ILE A 477 -19.10 7.34 8.87
CA ILE A 477 -18.85 8.13 10.07
C ILE A 477 -17.35 8.41 10.16
N VAL A 478 -16.99 9.67 10.34
CA VAL A 478 -15.61 10.09 10.52
C VAL A 478 -15.49 10.72 11.89
N THR A 479 -14.60 10.19 12.74
CA THR A 479 -14.40 10.66 14.11
C THR A 479 -12.95 11.08 14.31
N MET A 480 -12.72 12.35 14.63
CA MET A 480 -11.46 12.82 15.18
C MET A 480 -11.54 12.72 16.71
N ASP A 481 -10.62 11.96 17.30
CA ASP A 481 -10.47 11.87 18.75
C ASP A 481 -9.12 12.44 19.18
N THR A 482 -9.16 13.56 19.92
CA THR A 482 -8.03 14.13 20.63
C THR A 482 -8.23 14.13 22.15
N LYS A 483 -9.28 13.46 22.63
CA LYS A 483 -9.64 13.39 24.04
C LYS A 483 -8.92 12.25 24.74
N PHE A 484 -8.72 11.12 24.07
CA PHE A 484 -8.02 9.96 24.63
C PHE A 484 -6.63 10.33 25.18
N ALA A 485 -5.83 11.04 24.39
CA ALA A 485 -4.55 11.60 24.81
C ALA A 485 -4.65 13.11 25.07
N GLY A 486 -5.72 13.56 25.75
CA GLY A 486 -6.09 14.98 25.85
C GLY A 486 -5.05 15.94 26.41
N SER A 487 -3.98 15.46 27.05
CA SER A 487 -2.86 16.30 27.50
C SER A 487 -1.72 16.44 26.48
N ARG A 488 -1.69 15.59 25.44
CA ARG A 488 -0.61 15.54 24.43
C ARG A 488 -0.85 16.58 23.34
N VAL A 489 0.23 17.20 22.87
CA VAL A 489 0.17 18.24 21.83
C VAL A 489 -0.48 17.72 20.55
N THR A 490 -1.15 18.61 19.83
CA THR A 490 -1.86 18.31 18.58
C THR A 490 -1.15 18.94 17.39
N ASN A 491 -1.22 18.27 16.23
CA ASN A 491 -0.61 18.72 14.98
C ASN A 491 -1.63 19.46 14.08
N LYS A 492 -1.22 19.85 12.86
CA LYS A 492 -1.96 20.69 11.89
C LYS A 492 -3.37 20.21 11.55
N GLY A 493 -3.72 18.96 11.87
CA GLY A 493 -5.05 18.43 11.65
C GLY A 493 -5.24 17.87 10.26
N PHE A 494 -6.39 18.10 9.64
CA PHE A 494 -6.69 17.48 8.35
C PHE A 494 -7.61 18.29 7.46
N LYS A 495 -7.59 17.91 6.19
CA LYS A 495 -8.56 18.23 5.16
C LYS A 495 -8.97 16.95 4.42
N LEU A 496 -10.27 16.74 4.29
CA LEU A 496 -10.90 15.59 3.67
C LEU A 496 -11.83 16.05 2.56
N HIS A 497 -12.05 15.21 1.55
CA HIS A 497 -13.09 15.40 0.55
C HIS A 497 -14.01 14.18 0.47
N PHE A 498 -15.30 14.42 0.19
CA PHE A 498 -16.33 13.40 0.02
C PHE A 498 -17.07 13.59 -1.31
N GLU A 499 -17.30 12.50 -2.03
CA GLU A 499 -17.98 12.47 -3.33
C GLU A 499 -18.98 11.29 -3.43
N LEU A 500 -19.94 11.39 -4.37
CA LEU A 500 -20.93 10.35 -4.66
C LEU A 500 -20.47 9.43 -5.80
N GLU A 501 -20.50 8.11 -5.58
CA GLU A 501 -20.32 7.10 -6.64
C GLU A 501 -21.54 6.16 -6.73
N ARG A 502 -21.74 5.43 -7.85
CA ARG A 502 -22.93 4.54 -8.02
C ARG A 502 -22.66 3.12 -7.52
N GLU A 503 -23.61 2.53 -6.79
CA GLU A 503 -23.46 1.24 -6.11
C GLU A 503 -23.34 0.02 -7.07
N VAL A 504 -23.95 0.08 -8.26
CA VAL A 504 -24.21 -1.10 -9.12
C VAL A 504 -22.94 -1.80 -9.67
N CYS A 505 -21.75 -1.23 -9.47
CA CYS A 505 -20.47 -1.81 -9.91
C CYS A 505 -19.41 -1.93 -8.82
N ARG A 506 -19.86 -1.99 -7.56
CA ARG A 506 -19.02 -2.12 -6.37
C ARG A 506 -17.97 -3.25 -6.45
N ASP A 507 -18.43 -4.48 -6.65
CA ASP A 507 -17.56 -5.65 -6.85
C ASP A 507 -17.65 -5.97 -8.34
N ASN A 508 -16.58 -5.77 -9.13
CA ASN A 508 -16.63 -5.99 -10.56
C ASN A 508 -17.00 -7.47 -10.87
N GLN A 509 -18.28 -7.72 -11.19
CA GLN A 509 -18.84 -9.08 -11.33
C GLN A 509 -18.49 -9.73 -12.69
N CYS A 510 -17.82 -9.00 -13.56
CA CYS A 510 -17.48 -9.43 -14.91
C CYS A 510 -16.17 -10.23 -14.90
N ALA A 511 -16.15 -11.40 -15.55
CA ALA A 511 -14.99 -12.29 -15.54
C ALA A 511 -13.78 -11.65 -16.24
N PHE A 512 -13.93 -11.29 -17.52
CA PHE A 512 -12.95 -10.53 -18.33
C PHE A 512 -13.61 -9.28 -18.89
N GLY A 513 -14.07 -8.40 -18.01
CA GLY A 513 -14.79 -7.20 -18.40
C GLY A 513 -14.92 -6.18 -17.27
N VAL A 514 -15.48 -5.03 -17.61
CA VAL A 514 -15.76 -3.95 -16.67
C VAL A 514 -17.27 -3.90 -16.46
N CYS A 515 -17.69 -3.91 -15.19
CA CYS A 515 -19.06 -3.62 -14.84
C CYS A 515 -19.38 -2.17 -15.19
N VAL A 516 -20.46 -1.97 -15.96
CA VAL A 516 -20.99 -0.64 -16.23
C VAL A 516 -22.43 -0.56 -15.74
N ALA A 517 -22.69 0.40 -14.85
CA ALA A 517 -24.02 0.71 -14.36
C ALA A 517 -24.87 1.27 -15.51
N ASP A 518 -26.07 0.72 -15.69
CA ASP A 518 -27.04 1.20 -16.68
C ASP A 518 -27.54 2.59 -16.24
N LYS A 519 -27.28 3.60 -17.07
CA LYS A 519 -27.65 5.00 -16.78
C LYS A 519 -29.16 5.24 -16.81
N LEU A 520 -29.93 4.35 -17.45
CA LEU A 520 -31.37 4.52 -17.72
C LEU A 520 -32.26 3.65 -16.82
N LYS A 521 -31.70 2.65 -16.13
CA LYS A 521 -32.45 1.73 -15.28
C LYS A 521 -31.73 1.56 -13.94
N ALA A 522 -32.36 2.05 -12.87
CA ALA A 522 -31.87 1.85 -11.51
C ALA A 522 -31.60 0.35 -11.25
N CYS A 523 -30.46 0.05 -10.61
CA CYS A 523 -30.03 -1.29 -10.19
C CYS A 523 -29.71 -2.30 -11.32
N LYS A 524 -29.48 -1.87 -12.57
CA LYS A 524 -28.97 -2.76 -13.63
C LYS A 524 -27.52 -2.45 -13.96
N TYR A 525 -26.73 -3.50 -14.16
CA TYR A 525 -25.39 -3.42 -14.72
C TYR A 525 -25.31 -4.27 -15.97
N ARG A 526 -24.33 -3.97 -16.81
CA ARG A 526 -23.91 -4.83 -17.91
C ARG A 526 -22.40 -5.02 -17.84
N CYS A 527 -21.93 -6.17 -18.24
CA CYS A 527 -20.50 -6.39 -18.42
C CYS A 527 -20.08 -5.89 -19.81
N VAL A 528 -19.08 -5.03 -19.84
CA VAL A 528 -18.38 -4.65 -21.06
C VAL A 528 -17.14 -5.52 -21.15
N CYS A 529 -17.17 -6.50 -22.05
CA CYS A 529 -16.11 -7.48 -22.17
C CYS A 529 -14.84 -6.89 -22.75
N GLN A 530 -13.70 -7.33 -22.23
CA GLN A 530 -12.40 -7.07 -22.81
C GLN A 530 -12.35 -7.68 -24.22
N PRO A 531 -11.55 -7.11 -25.15
CA PRO A 531 -11.36 -7.69 -26.48
C PRO A 531 -10.93 -9.15 -26.40
N GLY A 532 -11.62 -10.01 -27.15
CA GLY A 532 -11.38 -11.46 -27.13
C GLY A 532 -12.33 -12.24 -26.22
N TYR A 533 -13.22 -11.57 -25.48
CA TYR A 533 -14.22 -12.21 -24.61
C TYR A 533 -15.65 -11.78 -24.95
N ASP A 534 -16.59 -12.69 -24.70
CA ASP A 534 -18.04 -12.54 -24.90
C ASP A 534 -18.80 -13.30 -23.78
N GLY A 535 -20.13 -13.27 -23.83
CA GLY A 535 -21.02 -13.78 -22.80
C GLY A 535 -21.53 -12.68 -21.88
N GLU A 536 -22.68 -12.89 -21.25
CA GLU A 536 -23.30 -11.91 -20.36
C GLU A 536 -22.40 -11.50 -19.18
N MET A 537 -21.45 -12.37 -18.81
CA MET A 537 -20.48 -12.17 -17.75
C MET A 537 -19.02 -12.07 -18.25
N CYS A 538 -18.81 -11.97 -19.57
CA CYS A 538 -17.49 -11.97 -20.20
C CYS A 538 -16.65 -13.22 -19.88
N ASP A 539 -17.30 -14.37 -19.89
CA ASP A 539 -16.78 -15.67 -19.46
C ASP A 539 -16.50 -16.63 -20.63
N LYS A 540 -16.66 -16.18 -21.88
CA LYS A 540 -16.40 -16.97 -23.09
C LYS A 540 -15.33 -16.31 -23.95
N VAL A 541 -14.34 -17.08 -24.41
CA VAL A 541 -13.36 -16.59 -25.38
C VAL A 541 -13.96 -16.69 -26.79
N VAL A 542 -13.87 -15.63 -27.57
CA VAL A 542 -14.40 -15.62 -28.95
C VAL A 542 -13.55 -16.51 -29.87
N ASP A 543 -14.19 -17.06 -30.91
CA ASP A 543 -13.62 -18.09 -31.77
C ASP A 543 -12.33 -17.72 -32.53
N ASP A 544 -12.06 -16.42 -32.69
CA ASP A 544 -10.86 -15.88 -33.36
C ASP A 544 -10.09 -14.92 -32.42
N ALA A 545 -10.19 -15.14 -31.10
CA ALA A 545 -9.63 -14.24 -30.09
C ALA A 545 -8.12 -14.05 -30.21
N LYS A 546 -7.69 -12.80 -30.04
CA LYS A 546 -6.31 -12.41 -29.73
C LYS A 546 -6.28 -11.92 -28.28
N LEU A 547 -5.64 -12.67 -27.39
CA LEU A 547 -5.56 -12.33 -25.95
C LEU A 547 -4.14 -11.89 -25.61
N ASN A 548 -4.02 -11.00 -24.62
CA ASN A 548 -2.75 -10.45 -24.14
C ASN A 548 -2.75 -10.29 -22.61
N CYS A 549 -1.62 -10.59 -21.97
CA CYS A 549 -1.28 -10.22 -20.61
C CYS A 549 0.13 -9.62 -20.55
N ASN A 550 0.25 -8.35 -20.21
CA ASN A 550 1.52 -7.65 -20.02
C ASN A 550 1.70 -7.10 -18.60
N PHE A 551 0.77 -7.36 -17.68
CA PHE A 551 0.86 -7.05 -16.24
C PHE A 551 1.01 -5.56 -15.83
N GLU A 552 1.00 -4.62 -16.80
CA GLU A 552 1.22 -3.19 -16.58
C GLU A 552 0.05 -2.44 -15.90
N ARG A 553 -1.17 -2.95 -16.01
CA ARG A 553 -2.38 -2.41 -15.35
C ARG A 553 -3.02 -3.49 -14.49
N PHE A 554 -3.92 -3.11 -13.57
CA PHE A 554 -4.72 -4.05 -12.75
C PHE A 554 -5.75 -4.85 -13.59
N GLU A 555 -5.45 -5.14 -14.85
CA GLU A 555 -6.30 -5.92 -15.75
C GLU A 555 -6.08 -7.41 -15.46
N LYS A 556 -7.19 -8.15 -15.36
CA LYS A 556 -7.16 -9.56 -15.01
C LYS A 556 -6.59 -10.37 -16.19
N CYS A 557 -5.45 -11.02 -15.97
CA CYS A 557 -4.88 -11.94 -16.97
C CYS A 557 -5.75 -13.18 -17.13
N PHE A 558 -5.79 -13.76 -18.33
CA PHE A 558 -6.56 -14.99 -18.57
C PHE A 558 -5.95 -16.24 -17.97
N PHE A 559 -4.68 -16.15 -17.54
CA PHE A 559 -4.05 -17.06 -16.61
C PHE A 559 -4.26 -16.59 -15.17
N ASP A 560 -4.57 -17.53 -14.28
CA ASP A 560 -4.67 -17.28 -12.84
C ASP A 560 -4.05 -18.43 -12.05
N ASN A 561 -3.68 -18.16 -10.80
CA ASN A 561 -3.09 -19.12 -9.89
C ASN A 561 -4.07 -20.27 -9.61
N VAL A 562 -3.56 -21.51 -9.69
CA VAL A 562 -4.33 -22.71 -9.39
C VAL A 562 -3.88 -23.29 -8.06
N LYS A 563 -4.84 -23.70 -7.22
CA LYS A 563 -4.52 -24.33 -5.92
C LYS A 563 -4.35 -25.85 -5.99
N GLU A 564 -4.91 -26.49 -7.02
CA GLU A 564 -4.83 -27.94 -7.21
C GLU A 564 -3.49 -28.32 -7.86
N GLY A 565 -2.66 -29.06 -7.14
CA GLY A 565 -1.33 -29.50 -7.60
C GLY A 565 -0.23 -28.43 -7.53
N SER A 566 -0.52 -27.24 -6.99
CA SER A 566 0.44 -26.15 -6.77
C SER A 566 0.78 -26.01 -5.29
N ASP A 567 2.06 -25.93 -4.98
CA ASP A 567 2.61 -25.75 -3.63
C ASP A 567 2.89 -24.26 -3.31
N SER A 568 3.03 -23.43 -4.35
CA SER A 568 3.23 -21.98 -4.30
C SER A 568 2.33 -21.23 -5.28
N GLU A 569 2.29 -19.90 -5.15
CA GLU A 569 1.56 -19.01 -6.03
C GLU A 569 2.58 -18.14 -6.79
N TRP A 570 2.27 -17.84 -8.05
CA TRP A 570 2.98 -16.82 -8.82
C TRP A 570 2.57 -15.43 -8.31
N GLY A 571 3.55 -14.60 -7.99
CA GLY A 571 3.38 -13.25 -7.46
C GLY A 571 3.77 -12.16 -8.47
N PRO A 572 3.32 -10.91 -8.25
CA PRO A 572 3.70 -9.78 -9.08
C PRO A 572 5.14 -9.34 -8.78
N GLY A 573 5.95 -9.18 -9.82
CA GLY A 573 7.25 -8.50 -9.78
C GLY A 573 7.10 -7.03 -10.16
N PHE A 574 7.92 -6.17 -9.56
CA PHE A 574 7.98 -4.74 -9.90
C PHE A 574 9.43 -4.29 -9.98
N LYS A 575 9.86 -3.88 -11.17
CA LYS A 575 11.26 -3.53 -11.51
C LYS A 575 12.30 -4.62 -11.23
N HIS A 576 12.25 -5.46 -10.20
CA HIS A 576 13.13 -6.62 -10.01
C HIS A 576 12.44 -7.71 -9.16
N SER A 577 13.03 -8.91 -9.04
CA SER A 577 12.63 -9.96 -8.06
C SER A 577 13.15 -9.64 -6.65
N MET A 578 12.47 -10.11 -5.60
CA MET A 578 12.79 -9.75 -4.19
C MET A 578 14.11 -10.37 -3.67
N SER A 579 14.64 -11.38 -4.37
CA SER A 579 15.90 -12.07 -4.05
C SER A 579 17.09 -11.51 -4.84
N LEU A 580 18.14 -11.06 -4.13
CA LEU A 580 19.35 -10.49 -4.73
C LEU A 580 20.15 -11.52 -5.55
N GLY A 581 20.35 -11.28 -6.85
CA GLY A 581 21.22 -12.09 -7.73
C GLY A 581 20.53 -13.27 -8.44
N THR A 582 19.21 -13.27 -8.54
CA THR A 582 18.39 -14.25 -9.28
C THR A 582 17.14 -13.57 -9.85
N GLY A 583 16.56 -14.09 -10.93
CA GLY A 583 15.43 -13.47 -11.63
C GLY A 583 15.80 -12.25 -12.48
N PRO A 584 14.82 -11.59 -13.13
CA PRO A 584 15.08 -10.46 -14.01
C PRO A 584 15.26 -9.13 -13.24
N GLU A 585 16.17 -8.28 -13.72
CA GLU A 585 16.49 -6.94 -13.17
C GLU A 585 15.51 -5.84 -13.60
N GLU A 586 14.63 -6.14 -14.56
CA GLU A 586 13.55 -5.28 -15.08
C GLU A 586 12.43 -6.15 -15.70
N ALA A 587 11.25 -5.60 -15.94
CA ALA A 587 10.20 -6.30 -16.69
C ALA A 587 10.60 -6.48 -18.17
N HIS A 588 10.04 -7.45 -18.89
CA HIS A 588 10.32 -7.60 -20.32
C HIS A 588 9.80 -6.39 -21.09
N ARG A 589 8.64 -5.85 -20.67
CA ARG A 589 8.15 -4.53 -21.09
C ARG A 589 7.41 -3.86 -19.94
N GLY A 590 7.67 -2.55 -19.78
CA GLY A 590 7.02 -1.76 -18.74
C GLY A 590 7.66 -1.96 -17.37
N LEU A 591 6.88 -2.03 -16.31
CA LEU A 591 7.37 -2.06 -14.92
C LEU A 591 7.01 -3.33 -14.14
N ARG A 592 6.11 -4.17 -14.65
CA ARG A 592 5.53 -5.31 -13.93
C ARG A 592 5.65 -6.60 -14.73
N PHE A 593 5.81 -7.71 -14.02
CA PHE A 593 5.84 -9.06 -14.58
C PHE A 593 5.32 -10.05 -13.54
N LEU A 594 5.21 -11.32 -13.91
CA LEU A 594 4.83 -12.39 -12.98
C LEU A 594 6.06 -13.23 -12.64
N PHE A 595 6.32 -13.52 -11.37
CA PHE A 595 7.42 -14.41 -10.98
C PHE A 595 7.04 -15.29 -9.80
N THR A 596 7.79 -16.36 -9.60
CA THR A 596 7.65 -17.21 -8.42
C THR A 596 8.87 -17.04 -7.53
N GLU A 597 8.63 -16.56 -6.31
CA GLU A 597 9.65 -16.39 -5.26
C GLU A 597 10.07 -17.77 -4.73
N MET A 598 11.40 -17.99 -4.67
CA MET A 598 12.00 -19.28 -4.37
C MET A 598 12.65 -19.37 -2.99
N SER A 599 12.70 -18.26 -2.25
CA SER A 599 13.19 -18.22 -0.86
C SER A 599 12.21 -18.82 0.16
N SER A 600 12.66 -18.98 1.41
CA SER A 600 11.87 -19.54 2.52
C SER A 600 10.49 -18.86 2.61
N PRO A 601 9.38 -19.61 2.69
CA PRO A 601 9.26 -20.98 3.19
C PRO A 601 9.30 -22.10 2.12
N ARG A 602 9.74 -21.82 0.89
CA ARG A 602 9.71 -22.78 -0.23
C ARG A 602 10.69 -23.93 -0.06
N LYS A 603 10.30 -25.11 -0.51
CA LYS A 603 11.13 -26.33 -0.50
C LYS A 603 11.52 -26.71 -1.92
N PRO A 604 12.67 -27.38 -2.11
CA PRO A 604 13.05 -27.89 -3.42
C PRO A 604 12.01 -28.84 -3.99
N GLY A 605 11.61 -28.61 -5.24
CA GLY A 605 10.58 -29.40 -5.94
C GLY A 605 9.14 -28.91 -5.75
N ASP A 606 8.90 -27.86 -4.97
CA ASP A 606 7.60 -27.18 -4.90
C ASP A 606 7.18 -26.69 -6.31
N LYS A 607 5.87 -26.68 -6.59
CA LYS A 607 5.31 -26.26 -7.88
C LYS A 607 4.53 -24.97 -7.78
N ALA A 608 4.76 -24.05 -8.72
CA ALA A 608 3.92 -22.87 -8.95
C ALA A 608 3.15 -23.05 -10.27
N ILE A 609 1.82 -23.06 -10.22
CA ILE A 609 0.98 -23.31 -11.40
C ILE A 609 0.01 -22.14 -11.65
N ILE A 610 0.07 -21.58 -12.85
CA ILE A 610 -1.00 -20.74 -13.41
C ILE A 610 -1.70 -21.48 -14.55
N ARG A 611 -3.01 -21.29 -14.70
CA ARG A 611 -3.82 -21.93 -15.73
C ARG A 611 -4.82 -20.95 -16.33
N THR A 612 -5.16 -21.16 -17.59
CA THR A 612 -6.28 -20.46 -18.24
C THR A 612 -7.58 -20.67 -17.44
N THR A 613 -8.18 -19.57 -16.99
CA THR A 613 -9.40 -19.58 -16.15
C THR A 613 -10.66 -19.90 -16.94
N VAL A 614 -10.69 -19.51 -18.21
CA VAL A 614 -11.71 -19.86 -19.20
C VAL A 614 -11.09 -20.77 -20.27
N PRO A 615 -11.85 -21.75 -20.81
CA PRO A 615 -11.37 -22.56 -21.93
C PRO A 615 -11.07 -21.67 -23.15
N LEU A 616 -9.93 -21.94 -23.80
CA LEU A 616 -9.60 -21.32 -25.08
C LEU A 616 -10.43 -21.96 -26.21
N PRO A 617 -10.56 -21.31 -27.38
CA PRO A 617 -11.28 -21.88 -28.52
C PRO A 617 -10.73 -23.27 -28.89
N GLU A 618 -11.60 -24.22 -29.23
CA GLU A 618 -11.24 -25.60 -29.61
C GLU A 618 -10.58 -25.69 -31.00
N LYS A 619 -9.76 -24.70 -31.35
CA LYS A 619 -9.02 -24.56 -32.61
C LYS A 619 -7.52 -24.59 -32.33
N ALA A 620 -6.73 -24.87 -33.36
CA ALA A 620 -5.27 -24.74 -33.25
C ALA A 620 -4.90 -23.27 -33.08
N GLY A 621 -3.93 -22.98 -32.22
CA GLY A 621 -3.51 -21.63 -31.88
C GLY A 621 -2.01 -21.48 -31.69
N CYS A 622 -1.59 -20.27 -31.38
CA CYS A 622 -0.23 -19.90 -31.04
C CYS A 622 -0.24 -19.22 -29.68
N LEU A 623 0.56 -19.75 -28.75
CA LEU A 623 0.87 -19.09 -27.49
C LEU A 623 2.28 -18.51 -27.56
N SER A 624 2.39 -17.23 -27.27
CA SER A 624 3.61 -16.44 -27.36
C SER A 624 3.87 -15.82 -25.99
N PHE A 625 5.07 -15.91 -25.43
CA PHE A 625 5.35 -15.35 -24.09
C PHE A 625 6.83 -14.99 -23.92
N ALA A 626 7.12 -14.07 -23.00
CA ALA A 626 8.46 -13.80 -22.49
C ALA A 626 8.70 -14.55 -21.18
N TYR A 627 9.92 -15.01 -20.97
CA TYR A 627 10.32 -15.72 -19.77
C TYR A 627 11.75 -15.37 -19.35
N ASN A 628 12.02 -15.42 -18.05
CA ASN A 628 13.34 -15.28 -17.46
C ASN A 628 13.58 -16.43 -16.47
N MET A 629 14.79 -17.00 -16.49
CA MET A 629 15.17 -18.15 -15.68
C MET A 629 16.63 -17.99 -15.25
N PHE A 630 16.90 -17.01 -14.37
CA PHE A 630 18.25 -16.65 -13.96
C PHE A 630 18.53 -17.01 -12.50
N GLY A 631 19.56 -17.81 -12.25
CA GLY A 631 19.96 -18.23 -10.89
C GLY A 631 20.79 -19.52 -10.91
N ARG A 632 21.55 -19.81 -9.85
CA ARG A 632 22.46 -20.98 -9.84
C ARG A 632 21.73 -22.32 -9.80
N ASN A 633 20.56 -22.36 -9.16
CA ASN A 633 19.81 -23.59 -8.92
C ASN A 633 18.43 -23.59 -9.58
N VAL A 634 18.19 -22.75 -10.61
CA VAL A 634 16.93 -22.72 -11.37
C VAL A 634 16.61 -24.12 -11.89
N ASN A 635 15.41 -24.62 -11.60
CA ASN A 635 15.01 -25.97 -11.98
C ASN A 635 14.30 -25.98 -13.34
N LYS A 636 12.96 -26.02 -13.41
CA LYS A 636 12.24 -26.25 -14.68
C LYS A 636 11.01 -25.36 -14.81
N LEU A 637 10.82 -24.78 -16.01
CA LEU A 637 9.59 -24.13 -16.45
C LEU A 637 8.99 -24.94 -17.60
N SER A 638 7.71 -25.28 -17.51
CA SER A 638 7.00 -26.07 -18.54
C SER A 638 5.64 -25.47 -18.87
N LEU A 639 5.26 -25.53 -20.14
CA LEU A 639 3.93 -25.21 -20.65
C LEU A 639 3.21 -26.51 -21.01
N PHE A 640 2.00 -26.68 -20.48
CA PHE A 640 1.18 -27.85 -20.67
C PHE A 640 -0.15 -27.54 -21.34
N LEU A 641 -0.59 -28.50 -22.14
CA LEU A 641 -1.93 -28.63 -22.70
C LEU A 641 -2.76 -29.55 -21.80
N GLU A 642 -3.97 -29.13 -21.46
CA GLU A 642 -4.95 -29.93 -20.72
C GLU A 642 -6.23 -30.08 -21.57
N ASP A 643 -6.67 -31.33 -21.78
CA ASP A 643 -7.92 -31.66 -22.48
C ASP A 643 -9.12 -31.80 -21.52
N PHE A 644 -10.33 -31.96 -22.08
CA PHE A 644 -11.56 -32.20 -21.31
C PHE A 644 -11.52 -33.46 -20.41
N GLY A 645 -10.57 -34.38 -20.63
CA GLY A 645 -10.33 -35.58 -19.82
C GLY A 645 -9.22 -35.43 -18.77
N SER A 646 -8.65 -34.22 -18.61
CA SER A 646 -7.52 -33.91 -17.71
C SER A 646 -6.19 -34.59 -18.09
N THR A 647 -6.04 -35.03 -19.35
CA THR A 647 -4.75 -35.51 -19.85
C THR A 647 -3.82 -34.32 -20.04
N LYS A 648 -2.68 -34.32 -19.35
CA LYS A 648 -1.70 -33.23 -19.37
C LYS A 648 -0.56 -33.56 -20.34
N THR A 649 -0.39 -32.76 -21.40
CA THR A 649 0.66 -32.94 -22.43
C THR A 649 1.64 -31.78 -22.40
N GLU A 650 2.96 -32.05 -22.29
CA GLU A 650 4.00 -31.00 -22.31
C GLU A 650 4.18 -30.47 -23.74
N LEU A 651 3.95 -29.17 -23.96
CA LEU A 651 4.13 -28.52 -25.27
C LEU A 651 5.51 -27.86 -25.40
N TRP A 652 6.04 -27.35 -24.29
CA TRP A 652 7.31 -26.64 -24.25
C TRP A 652 7.91 -26.71 -22.85
N SER A 653 9.23 -26.81 -22.74
CA SER A 653 9.92 -26.71 -21.46
C SER A 653 11.35 -26.19 -21.59
N LYS A 654 11.84 -25.60 -20.51
CA LYS A 654 13.23 -25.20 -20.30
C LYS A 654 13.68 -25.59 -18.89
N THR A 655 14.96 -25.89 -18.76
CA THR A 655 15.54 -26.40 -17.52
C THR A 655 16.90 -25.75 -17.28
N GLY A 656 17.22 -25.45 -16.03
CA GLY A 656 18.46 -24.79 -15.64
C GLY A 656 18.46 -23.29 -15.92
N ASN A 657 19.55 -22.64 -15.55
CA ASN A 657 19.80 -21.23 -15.82
C ASN A 657 19.81 -20.94 -17.33
N GLN A 658 19.00 -19.97 -17.78
CA GLN A 658 18.89 -19.54 -19.17
C GLN A 658 19.56 -18.18 -19.46
N GLY A 659 20.24 -17.60 -18.47
CA GLY A 659 20.83 -16.26 -18.54
C GLY A 659 19.94 -15.19 -17.90
N SER A 660 20.52 -14.01 -17.67
CA SER A 660 19.85 -12.86 -17.04
C SER A 660 18.86 -12.14 -17.95
N ASP A 661 18.99 -12.32 -19.26
CA ASP A 661 18.15 -11.66 -20.25
C ASP A 661 16.75 -12.27 -20.33
N TRP A 662 15.77 -11.46 -20.73
CA TRP A 662 14.45 -11.98 -21.11
C TRP A 662 14.52 -12.71 -22.46
N LEU A 663 13.95 -13.90 -22.48
CA LEU A 663 13.82 -14.72 -23.68
C LEU A 663 12.35 -14.80 -24.09
N THR A 664 12.07 -15.06 -25.37
CA THR A 664 10.70 -15.25 -25.84
C THR A 664 10.51 -16.62 -26.48
N ALA A 665 9.30 -17.16 -26.37
CA ALA A 665 8.91 -18.42 -26.97
C ALA A 665 7.60 -18.25 -27.74
N ASP A 666 7.50 -18.95 -28.88
CA ASP A 666 6.28 -19.11 -29.67
C ASP A 666 5.97 -20.60 -29.80
N VAL A 667 4.83 -21.02 -29.27
CA VAL A 667 4.44 -22.43 -29.17
C VAL A 667 3.15 -22.66 -29.93
N ASN A 668 3.22 -23.50 -30.96
CA ASN A 668 2.04 -23.97 -31.68
C ASN A 668 1.23 -24.91 -30.78
N VAL A 669 -0.02 -24.56 -30.52
CA VAL A 669 -0.95 -25.33 -29.70
C VAL A 669 -1.95 -26.06 -30.60
N PRO A 670 -2.09 -27.39 -30.50
CA PRO A 670 -3.00 -28.16 -31.34
C PRO A 670 -4.48 -27.93 -30.94
N ALA A 671 -5.38 -28.11 -31.92
CA ALA A 671 -6.81 -28.07 -31.68
C ALA A 671 -7.23 -29.20 -30.72
N THR A 672 -7.78 -28.83 -29.56
CA THR A 672 -8.15 -29.77 -28.49
C THR A 672 -9.51 -29.40 -27.91
N LYS A 673 -10.33 -30.41 -27.57
CA LYS A 673 -11.64 -30.20 -26.96
C LYS A 673 -11.50 -29.76 -25.50
N GLY A 674 -12.19 -28.70 -25.08
CA GLY A 674 -12.05 -28.11 -23.75
C GLY A 674 -10.65 -27.55 -23.47
N LEU A 675 -10.01 -26.99 -24.50
CA LEU A 675 -8.62 -26.53 -24.47
C LEU A 675 -8.29 -25.64 -23.27
N LYS A 676 -7.38 -26.09 -22.41
CA LYS A 676 -6.76 -25.28 -21.35
C LYS A 676 -5.25 -25.36 -21.43
N LEU A 677 -4.59 -24.28 -21.01
CA LEU A 677 -3.13 -24.20 -20.93
C LEU A 677 -2.71 -23.90 -19.50
N SER A 678 -1.60 -24.49 -19.06
CA SER A 678 -1.00 -24.19 -17.76
C SER A 678 0.52 -24.05 -17.84
N PHE A 679 1.05 -23.03 -17.16
CA PHE A 679 2.49 -22.92 -16.89
C PHE A 679 2.77 -23.53 -15.52
N GLU A 680 3.81 -24.34 -15.44
CA GLU A 680 4.31 -24.95 -14.21
C GLU A 680 5.79 -24.61 -14.05
N ALA A 681 6.11 -23.86 -12.99
CA ALA A 681 7.48 -23.66 -12.53
C ALA A 681 7.76 -24.60 -11.34
N ILE A 682 8.91 -25.25 -11.35
CA ILE A 682 9.39 -26.11 -10.28
C ILE A 682 10.54 -25.37 -9.57
N THR A 683 10.52 -25.37 -8.24
CA THR A 683 11.54 -24.71 -7.43
C THR A 683 12.88 -25.46 -7.44
N GLY A 684 13.96 -24.70 -7.34
CA GLY A 684 15.32 -25.20 -7.21
C GLY A 684 15.71 -25.65 -5.81
N ASP A 685 16.93 -26.15 -5.66
CA ASP A 685 17.48 -26.61 -4.37
C ASP A 685 17.91 -25.44 -3.44
N SER A 686 17.72 -24.18 -3.85
CA SER A 686 18.21 -22.98 -3.16
C SER A 686 17.38 -21.73 -3.53
N TRP A 687 17.51 -20.69 -2.71
CA TRP A 687 16.80 -19.40 -2.81
C TRP A 687 17.15 -18.59 -4.07
N ASP A 688 18.21 -18.96 -4.79
CA ASP A 688 18.69 -18.28 -6.00
C ASP A 688 18.20 -18.97 -7.29
N SER A 689 16.88 -19.10 -7.44
CA SER A 689 16.26 -19.90 -8.51
C SER A 689 14.99 -19.30 -9.17
N ASP A 690 14.80 -17.98 -9.12
CA ASP A 690 13.57 -17.32 -9.58
C ASP A 690 13.27 -17.58 -11.06
N ILE A 691 11.98 -17.76 -11.35
CA ILE A 691 11.43 -17.92 -12.70
C ILE A 691 10.35 -16.87 -12.91
N ALA A 692 10.44 -16.13 -14.01
CA ALA A 692 9.50 -15.07 -14.35
C ALA A 692 8.89 -15.25 -15.75
N LEU A 693 7.69 -14.71 -15.92
CA LEU A 693 6.87 -14.67 -17.12
C LEU A 693 6.37 -13.25 -17.36
N ASP A 694 6.34 -12.85 -18.64
CA ASP A 694 5.82 -11.54 -19.06
C ASP A 694 5.29 -11.63 -20.51
N ASP A 695 4.55 -10.61 -20.97
CA ASP A 695 4.06 -10.48 -22.35
C ASP A 695 3.44 -11.77 -22.93
N ILE A 696 2.41 -12.33 -22.26
CA ILE A 696 1.74 -13.56 -22.68
C ILE A 696 0.63 -13.24 -23.69
N TRP A 697 0.73 -13.80 -24.89
CA TRP A 697 -0.19 -13.62 -26.01
C TRP A 697 -0.76 -14.95 -26.49
N TRP A 698 -2.04 -14.94 -26.84
CA TRP A 698 -2.73 -16.05 -27.51
C TRP A 698 -3.36 -15.56 -28.81
N LYS A 699 -3.25 -16.36 -29.88
CA LYS A 699 -4.06 -16.19 -31.10
C LYS A 699 -4.45 -17.52 -31.70
N VAL A 700 -5.56 -17.55 -32.44
CA VAL A 700 -5.94 -18.70 -33.26
C VAL A 700 -5.10 -18.74 -34.54
N GLY A 701 -4.69 -19.94 -34.95
CA GLY A 701 -3.78 -20.17 -36.10
C GLY A 701 -2.35 -20.53 -35.69
N LYS A 702 -1.52 -20.89 -36.67
CA LYS A 702 -0.11 -21.23 -36.43
C LYS A 702 0.67 -19.99 -35.98
N CYS A 703 1.72 -20.21 -35.19
CA CYS A 703 2.68 -19.16 -34.90
C CYS A 703 3.28 -18.65 -36.22
N GLU A 704 3.13 -17.35 -36.46
CA GLU A 704 3.83 -16.69 -37.53
C GLU A 704 5.32 -16.63 -37.15
N VAL A 705 6.20 -16.81 -38.12
CA VAL A 705 7.61 -16.50 -37.93
C VAL A 705 7.67 -15.00 -37.61
N ARG A 706 7.98 -14.64 -36.35
CA ARG A 706 7.97 -13.24 -35.91
C ARG A 706 8.89 -12.44 -36.83
N THR A 707 8.31 -11.54 -37.61
CA THR A 707 9.02 -10.37 -38.11
C THR A 707 9.32 -9.48 -36.90
N PRO A 708 10.58 -9.24 -36.55
CA PRO A 708 10.95 -8.40 -35.41
C PRO A 708 10.30 -7.00 -35.48
N LYS A 709 9.95 -6.45 -34.30
CA LYS A 709 9.35 -5.11 -34.14
C LYS A 709 10.11 -4.08 -34.99
N ASP A 710 9.39 -3.33 -35.80
CA ASP A 710 9.96 -2.31 -36.69
C ASP A 710 10.12 -0.94 -35.99
N CYS A 711 10.68 -0.93 -34.77
CA CYS A 711 11.02 0.28 -34.00
C CYS A 711 12.35 0.11 -33.26
N ILE A 712 13.04 1.22 -32.94
CA ILE A 712 14.32 1.25 -32.22
C ILE A 712 14.07 1.38 -30.71
N GLU A 713 14.67 0.47 -29.93
CA GLU A 713 14.70 0.53 -28.46
C GLU A 713 16.02 1.16 -28.00
N PHE A 714 15.99 1.95 -26.91
CA PHE A 714 17.13 2.78 -26.51
C PHE A 714 18.34 1.90 -26.14
N GLY A 715 19.48 2.13 -26.80
CA GLY A 715 20.72 1.39 -26.56
C GLY A 715 20.76 -0.04 -27.12
N GLN A 716 19.75 -0.48 -27.86
CA GLN A 716 19.69 -1.83 -28.44
C GLN A 716 19.87 -1.84 -29.96
N GLU A 717 20.40 -2.94 -30.50
CA GLU A 717 20.48 -3.16 -31.95
C GLU A 717 19.08 -3.34 -32.54
N TYR A 718 18.77 -2.59 -33.60
CA TYR A 718 17.52 -2.76 -34.34
C TYR A 718 17.47 -4.13 -35.04
N LYS A 719 16.54 -4.98 -34.61
CA LYS A 719 16.40 -6.34 -35.15
C LYS A 719 15.33 -6.46 -36.24
N GLY A 720 14.54 -5.41 -36.52
CA GLY A 720 13.40 -5.44 -37.45
C GLY A 720 13.76 -5.78 -38.92
N THR A 721 12.74 -5.94 -39.75
CA THR A 721 12.87 -6.40 -41.15
C THR A 721 12.86 -5.29 -42.20
N ARG A 722 12.99 -4.03 -41.81
CA ARG A 722 12.98 -2.91 -42.76
C ARG A 722 14.15 -3.07 -43.72
N SER A 723 13.87 -3.02 -45.02
CA SER A 723 14.87 -3.30 -46.09
C SER A 723 14.94 -2.18 -47.13
N TYR A 724 14.52 -0.97 -46.75
CA TYR A 724 14.52 0.22 -47.58
C TYR A 724 14.96 1.44 -46.76
N THR A 725 15.64 2.37 -47.40
CA THR A 725 16.10 3.61 -46.79
C THR A 725 14.92 4.58 -46.60
N LYS A 726 15.09 5.65 -45.82
CA LYS A 726 14.11 6.72 -45.60
C LYS A 726 13.67 7.38 -46.90
N LYS A 727 14.52 7.33 -47.94
CA LYS A 727 14.24 7.82 -49.30
C LYS A 727 13.62 6.76 -50.21
N GLY A 728 13.32 5.57 -49.68
CA GLY A 728 12.70 4.46 -50.40
C GLY A 728 13.68 3.64 -51.25
N VAL A 729 15.00 3.84 -51.13
CA VAL A 729 15.99 3.06 -51.89
C VAL A 729 16.13 1.68 -51.26
N LYS A 730 16.14 0.62 -52.08
CA LYS A 730 16.24 -0.75 -51.57
C LYS A 730 17.64 -1.03 -51.03
N CYS A 731 17.71 -1.71 -49.88
CA CYS A 731 18.96 -2.11 -49.27
C CYS A 731 19.65 -3.25 -50.02
N GLN A 732 20.98 -3.19 -50.13
CA GLN A 732 21.88 -4.27 -50.53
C GLN A 732 22.11 -5.22 -49.34
N ALA A 733 22.24 -6.51 -49.61
CA ALA A 733 22.47 -7.52 -48.57
C ALA A 733 23.88 -7.39 -47.95
N TRP A 734 23.99 -7.61 -46.64
CA TRP A 734 25.24 -7.43 -45.89
C TRP A 734 26.34 -8.44 -46.25
N ASN A 735 25.99 -9.51 -46.95
CA ASN A 735 26.92 -10.55 -47.40
C ASN A 735 27.20 -10.52 -48.92
N VAL A 736 26.73 -9.48 -49.63
CA VAL A 736 26.92 -9.31 -51.08
C VAL A 736 27.79 -8.09 -51.33
N ASN A 737 28.80 -8.18 -52.20
CA ASN A 737 29.77 -7.09 -52.47
C ASN A 737 29.47 -6.26 -53.72
N GLU A 738 28.24 -6.31 -54.24
CA GLU A 738 27.79 -5.54 -55.41
C GLU A 738 26.41 -4.92 -55.14
N PRO A 739 26.15 -3.66 -55.54
CA PRO A 739 27.07 -2.73 -56.22
C PRO A 739 28.20 -2.17 -55.34
N HIS A 740 28.14 -2.32 -54.02
CA HIS A 740 29.15 -1.79 -53.10
C HIS A 740 29.87 -2.89 -52.33
N GLU A 741 31.19 -2.79 -52.17
CA GLU A 741 31.92 -3.71 -51.30
C GLU A 741 31.51 -3.54 -49.82
N VAL A 742 31.13 -4.65 -49.17
CA VAL A 742 30.70 -4.67 -47.76
C VAL A 742 31.88 -5.01 -46.85
N THR A 743 31.96 -4.32 -45.71
CA THR A 743 33.00 -4.56 -44.72
C THR A 743 32.73 -5.88 -43.98
N SER A 744 33.74 -6.75 -43.84
CA SER A 744 33.64 -8.06 -43.19
C SER A 744 33.09 -8.03 -41.76
N LYS A 745 33.26 -6.90 -41.06
CA LYS A 745 32.67 -6.63 -39.74
C LYS A 745 31.15 -6.76 -39.73
N TYR A 746 30.46 -6.40 -40.81
CA TYR A 746 29.00 -6.33 -40.88
C TYR A 746 28.37 -7.51 -41.63
N ALA A 747 29.19 -8.41 -42.19
CA ALA A 747 28.74 -9.55 -43.00
C ALA A 747 27.90 -10.59 -42.23
N HIS A 748 27.89 -10.52 -40.90
CA HIS A 748 27.09 -11.40 -40.04
C HIS A 748 25.64 -10.94 -39.89
N PHE A 749 25.29 -9.72 -40.35
CA PHE A 749 23.93 -9.23 -40.30
C PHE A 749 23.03 -9.91 -41.32
N GLU A 750 21.79 -10.18 -40.90
CA GLU A 750 20.85 -10.97 -41.67
C GLU A 750 20.31 -10.21 -42.90
N SER A 751 20.33 -10.89 -44.05
CA SER A 751 19.70 -10.43 -45.30
C SER A 751 20.16 -9.03 -45.73
N ASN A 752 19.25 -8.18 -46.20
CA ASN A 752 19.44 -6.77 -46.50
C ASN A 752 18.68 -5.85 -45.53
N TYR A 753 18.39 -6.34 -44.32
CA TYR A 753 17.63 -5.57 -43.35
C TYR A 753 18.49 -4.46 -42.74
N CYS A 754 17.88 -3.33 -42.43
CA CYS A 754 18.57 -2.22 -41.79
C CYS A 754 19.10 -2.64 -40.42
N ARG A 755 20.28 -2.14 -40.07
CA ARG A 755 20.96 -2.44 -38.81
C ARG A 755 21.63 -1.19 -38.29
N MET A 756 21.84 -1.11 -36.99
CA MET A 756 22.54 0.00 -36.37
C MET A 756 24.04 -0.22 -36.49
N GLY A 757 24.56 -1.43 -36.23
CA GLY A 757 25.97 -1.74 -36.49
C GLY A 757 26.96 -0.84 -35.73
N GLY A 758 26.52 -0.28 -34.59
CA GLY A 758 27.24 0.72 -33.80
C GLY A 758 26.94 2.18 -34.16
N GLU A 759 26.05 2.44 -35.11
CA GLU A 759 25.59 3.77 -35.52
C GLU A 759 24.33 4.21 -34.75
N ALA A 760 23.97 5.50 -34.87
CA ALA A 760 22.90 6.13 -34.09
C ALA A 760 21.46 5.80 -34.55
N ASP A 761 21.27 5.31 -35.78
CA ASP A 761 19.99 4.90 -36.37
C ASP A 761 20.21 3.64 -37.23
N ALA A 762 19.14 2.94 -37.60
CA ALA A 762 19.21 1.80 -38.49
C ALA A 762 19.53 2.27 -39.93
N TRP A 763 20.55 1.69 -40.56
CA TRP A 763 20.99 1.98 -41.92
C TRP A 763 21.22 0.71 -42.72
N CYS A 764 21.45 0.85 -44.02
CA CYS A 764 21.89 -0.24 -44.88
C CYS A 764 22.76 0.26 -46.04
N TYR A 765 23.59 -0.62 -46.62
CA TYR A 765 24.14 -0.38 -47.97
C TYR A 765 22.98 -0.33 -48.96
N THR A 766 23.05 0.51 -49.99
CA THR A 766 21.94 0.64 -50.94
C THR A 766 22.20 -0.08 -52.26
N THR A 767 21.14 -0.38 -53.00
CA THR A 767 21.24 -0.93 -54.36
C THR A 767 21.50 0.13 -55.44
N ASP A 768 21.55 1.42 -55.08
CA ASP A 768 21.91 2.51 -55.99
C ASP A 768 23.44 2.65 -56.09
N THR A 769 23.99 2.58 -57.31
CA THR A 769 25.44 2.69 -57.56
C THR A 769 26.02 4.04 -57.15
N ASN A 770 25.20 5.09 -57.05
CA ASN A 770 25.66 6.43 -56.65
C ASN A 770 25.57 6.67 -55.13
N THR A 771 24.79 5.85 -54.42
CA THR A 771 24.53 6.03 -52.99
C THR A 771 24.98 4.79 -52.24
N LYS A 772 26.21 4.81 -51.70
CA LYS A 772 26.81 3.63 -51.06
C LYS A 772 25.97 3.07 -49.89
N TRP A 773 25.46 3.95 -49.04
CA TRP A 773 24.64 3.60 -47.88
C TRP A 773 23.68 4.77 -47.57
N ASP A 774 22.57 4.49 -46.89
CA ASP A 774 21.60 5.52 -46.45
C ASP A 774 20.80 5.02 -45.23
N TRP A 775 20.22 5.95 -44.47
CA TRP A 775 19.46 5.66 -43.24
C TRP A 775 18.07 5.11 -43.54
N CYS A 776 17.53 4.27 -42.66
CA CYS A 776 16.24 3.64 -42.86
C CYS A 776 15.06 4.37 -42.22
N GLY A 777 15.32 5.27 -41.25
CA GLY A 777 14.28 6.09 -40.62
C GLY A 777 13.28 5.25 -39.82
N VAL A 778 13.81 4.42 -38.92
CA VAL A 778 13.00 3.58 -38.03
C VAL A 778 12.63 4.40 -36.78
N PRO A 779 11.35 4.43 -36.35
CA PRO A 779 10.92 5.23 -35.20
C PRO A 779 11.37 4.61 -33.86
N TYR A 780 11.51 5.41 -32.80
CA TYR A 780 11.80 4.91 -31.45
C TYR A 780 10.52 4.42 -30.74
N CYS A 781 10.62 3.33 -29.97
CA CYS A 781 9.43 2.69 -29.41
C CYS A 781 8.70 3.54 -28.33
N TYR A 782 9.37 4.42 -27.59
CA TYR A 782 8.72 5.28 -26.57
C TYR A 782 7.93 6.46 -27.16
N ALA A 783 8.31 6.95 -28.34
CA ALA A 783 7.64 8.05 -29.03
C ALA A 783 6.27 7.65 -29.60
N THR A 784 5.85 6.41 -29.38
CA THR A 784 4.58 5.88 -29.87
C THR A 784 3.44 6.08 -28.87
N GLU A 785 3.68 6.16 -27.55
CA GLU A 785 2.58 6.12 -26.54
C GLU A 785 2.00 7.47 -26.10
N CYS A 786 2.42 8.58 -26.69
CA CYS A 786 1.90 9.93 -26.42
C CYS A 786 1.89 10.78 -27.71
N SER A 787 1.26 11.96 -27.67
CA SER A 787 1.20 12.90 -28.80
C SER A 787 1.85 14.25 -28.48
N TYR A 788 2.63 14.80 -29.42
CA TYR A 788 3.12 16.18 -29.39
C TYR A 788 2.16 17.16 -30.07
N ALA A 789 1.40 16.71 -31.08
CA ALA A 789 0.48 17.55 -31.84
C ALA A 789 -0.80 17.88 -31.06
N PRO A 790 -1.22 19.17 -30.93
CA PRO A 790 -2.45 19.61 -30.24
C PRO A 790 -3.74 18.85 -30.56
N ASP A 791 -3.81 18.13 -31.66
CA ASP A 791 -4.95 17.33 -32.09
C ASP A 791 -4.66 15.82 -32.13
N GLY A 792 -3.44 15.38 -31.79
CA GLY A 792 -3.03 13.99 -31.90
C GLY A 792 -2.89 13.45 -33.31
N SER A 793 -2.72 14.33 -34.31
CA SER A 793 -2.42 13.94 -35.70
C SER A 793 -1.11 13.16 -35.88
N ASP A 794 -0.18 13.29 -34.93
CA ASP A 794 1.09 12.58 -34.89
C ASP A 794 1.04 11.26 -34.11
N TYR A 795 -0.11 10.92 -33.51
CA TYR A 795 -0.24 9.77 -32.62
C TYR A 795 -0.26 8.44 -33.39
N VAL A 796 0.69 7.56 -33.07
CA VAL A 796 0.82 6.21 -33.66
C VAL A 796 0.85 5.10 -32.59
N GLY A 797 0.44 5.40 -31.36
CA GLY A 797 0.46 4.49 -30.22
C GLY A 797 -0.67 3.49 -30.14
N THR A 798 -0.79 2.86 -28.97
CA THR A 798 -1.65 1.69 -28.77
C THR A 798 -2.94 1.94 -27.97
N VAL A 799 -3.25 3.19 -27.61
CA VAL A 799 -4.53 3.55 -26.98
C VAL A 799 -5.66 3.10 -27.89
N SER A 800 -6.56 2.26 -27.37
CA SER A 800 -7.62 1.59 -28.12
C SER A 800 -8.99 1.74 -27.44
N HIS A 801 -9.20 2.84 -26.73
CA HIS A 801 -10.48 3.18 -26.12
C HIS A 801 -10.75 4.69 -26.17
N THR A 802 -12.04 5.03 -26.18
CA THR A 802 -12.52 6.42 -26.10
C THR A 802 -12.34 7.00 -24.68
N VAL A 803 -12.43 8.33 -24.53
CA VAL A 803 -12.44 9.05 -23.23
C VAL A 803 -13.49 8.49 -22.27
N THR A 804 -14.61 7.99 -22.82
CA THR A 804 -15.70 7.38 -22.04
C THR A 804 -15.49 5.89 -21.72
N GLY A 805 -14.31 5.33 -22.03
CA GLY A 805 -13.95 3.94 -21.80
C GLY A 805 -14.52 2.94 -22.81
N LEU A 806 -15.17 3.40 -23.89
CA LEU A 806 -15.68 2.51 -24.94
C LEU A 806 -14.51 1.95 -25.77
N PRO A 807 -14.40 0.62 -25.94
CA PRO A 807 -13.33 0.02 -26.72
C PRO A 807 -13.50 0.31 -28.21
N CYS A 808 -12.38 0.52 -28.88
CA CYS A 808 -12.34 0.81 -30.29
C CYS A 808 -12.62 -0.45 -31.12
N GLN A 809 -13.41 -0.27 -32.18
CA GLN A 809 -13.58 -1.22 -33.27
C GLN A 809 -12.29 -1.26 -34.08
N MET A 810 -11.90 -2.47 -34.48
CA MET A 810 -10.76 -2.66 -35.38
C MET A 810 -11.02 -1.97 -36.72
N TRP A 811 -10.01 -1.27 -37.23
CA TRP A 811 -10.09 -0.59 -38.52
C TRP A 811 -10.21 -1.54 -39.72
N ASP A 812 -9.92 -2.84 -39.52
CA ASP A 812 -10.14 -3.90 -40.50
C ASP A 812 -11.50 -4.63 -40.32
N SER A 813 -12.26 -4.31 -39.27
CA SER A 813 -13.59 -4.85 -38.99
C SER A 813 -14.68 -3.91 -39.51
N ASN A 814 -15.78 -4.48 -40.01
CA ASN A 814 -16.99 -3.76 -40.40
C ASN A 814 -18.17 -4.00 -39.44
N THR A 815 -17.89 -4.39 -38.21
CA THR A 815 -18.89 -4.71 -37.19
C THR A 815 -18.43 -4.20 -35.82
N PRO A 816 -19.30 -3.52 -35.04
CA PRO A 816 -20.72 -3.27 -35.31
C PRO A 816 -21.00 -2.15 -36.33
N HIS A 817 -20.04 -1.27 -36.62
CA HIS A 817 -20.24 -0.16 -37.56
C HIS A 817 -19.52 -0.41 -38.87
N THR A 818 -20.27 -0.37 -39.98
CA THR A 818 -19.65 -0.40 -41.31
C THR A 818 -18.92 0.92 -41.60
N HIS A 819 -17.67 0.85 -42.06
CA HIS A 819 -16.85 2.01 -42.41
C HIS A 819 -15.80 1.70 -43.50
N ASP A 820 -15.25 2.73 -44.14
CA ASP A 820 -14.32 2.61 -45.28
C ASP A 820 -12.94 3.22 -44.98
N TYR A 821 -12.35 2.86 -43.84
CA TYR A 821 -11.01 3.31 -43.42
C TYR A 821 -9.91 2.29 -43.76
N ASN A 822 -9.92 1.79 -44.99
CA ASN A 822 -9.00 0.77 -45.53
C ASN A 822 -7.50 1.12 -45.48
N LYS A 823 -7.13 2.32 -45.02
CA LYS A 823 -5.74 2.77 -44.84
C LYS A 823 -5.20 2.48 -43.43
N LEU A 824 -6.08 2.16 -42.48
CA LEU A 824 -5.76 1.93 -41.06
C LEU A 824 -5.77 0.44 -40.68
N THR A 825 -5.86 -0.45 -41.66
CA THR A 825 -5.96 -1.91 -41.49
C THR A 825 -4.82 -2.52 -40.66
N ASN A 826 -3.63 -1.92 -40.71
CA ASN A 826 -2.45 -2.37 -39.96
C ASN A 826 -2.36 -1.75 -38.55
N ASP A 827 -3.22 -0.77 -38.24
CA ASP A 827 -3.25 -0.04 -36.96
C ASP A 827 -4.22 -0.67 -35.94
N GLN A 828 -4.65 -1.91 -36.18
CA GLN A 828 -5.54 -2.67 -35.30
C GLN A 828 -6.82 -1.88 -34.95
N ASN A 829 -7.10 -1.65 -33.67
CA ASN A 829 -8.17 -0.78 -33.18
C ASN A 829 -7.63 0.45 -32.47
N TYR A 830 -6.39 0.83 -32.74
CA TYR A 830 -5.78 1.94 -32.04
C TYR A 830 -6.38 3.27 -32.48
N CYS A 831 -6.47 4.22 -31.56
CA CYS A 831 -6.95 5.55 -31.81
C CYS A 831 -6.04 6.25 -32.82
N ARG A 832 -6.67 6.90 -33.80
CA ARG A 832 -5.97 7.60 -34.87
C ARG A 832 -6.65 8.92 -35.15
N ASN A 833 -5.89 9.88 -35.63
CA ASN A 833 -6.46 11.12 -36.16
C ASN A 833 -6.05 11.27 -37.63
N THR A 834 -6.85 10.70 -38.53
CA THR A 834 -6.57 10.73 -39.98
C THR A 834 -7.41 11.74 -40.76
N ASP A 835 -8.34 12.42 -40.10
CA ASP A 835 -9.32 13.32 -40.69
C ASP A 835 -9.24 14.76 -40.15
N SER A 836 -8.14 15.10 -39.48
CA SER A 836 -7.92 16.41 -38.84
C SER A 836 -8.97 16.77 -37.78
N SER A 837 -9.48 15.74 -37.09
CA SER A 837 -10.35 15.86 -35.94
C SER A 837 -9.67 16.55 -34.75
N LYS A 838 -10.45 16.94 -33.72
CA LYS A 838 -9.93 17.67 -32.54
C LYS A 838 -8.99 16.85 -31.64
N ALA A 839 -9.05 15.52 -31.72
CA ALA A 839 -8.25 14.57 -30.95
C ALA A 839 -8.24 13.23 -31.70
N PRO A 840 -7.31 12.29 -31.39
CA PRO A 840 -7.39 10.93 -31.88
C PRO A 840 -8.72 10.29 -31.49
N TRP A 841 -9.27 9.48 -32.39
CA TRP A 841 -10.57 8.87 -32.21
C TRP A 841 -10.57 7.47 -32.82
N CYS A 842 -11.64 6.74 -32.56
CA CYS A 842 -11.88 5.45 -33.18
C CYS A 842 -13.38 5.20 -33.34
N MET A 843 -13.74 4.29 -34.25
CA MET A 843 -15.06 3.67 -34.24
C MET A 843 -15.20 2.84 -32.97
N THR A 844 -16.38 2.72 -32.37
CA THR A 844 -16.51 1.98 -31.09
C THR A 844 -17.14 0.60 -31.30
N MET A 845 -16.87 -0.34 -30.41
CA MET A 845 -17.54 -1.64 -30.41
C MET A 845 -18.97 -1.60 -29.85
N ASP A 846 -19.47 -0.45 -29.42
CA ASP A 846 -20.86 -0.28 -28.98
C ASP A 846 -21.76 0.01 -30.19
N PRO A 847 -22.75 -0.84 -30.54
CA PRO A 847 -23.64 -0.62 -31.68
C PRO A 847 -24.47 0.67 -31.60
N SER A 848 -24.62 1.25 -30.40
CA SER A 848 -25.33 2.50 -30.17
C SER A 848 -24.46 3.74 -30.28
N VAL A 849 -23.12 3.60 -30.19
CA VAL A 849 -22.16 4.70 -30.27
C VAL A 849 -21.19 4.45 -31.41
N ARG A 850 -21.39 5.15 -32.53
CA ARG A 850 -20.64 4.89 -33.77
C ARG A 850 -19.13 5.11 -33.63
N TRP A 851 -18.73 6.21 -32.98
CA TRP A 851 -17.32 6.59 -32.79
C TRP A 851 -17.18 7.48 -31.55
N GLY A 852 -15.96 7.67 -31.07
CA GLY A 852 -15.66 8.63 -29.99
C GLY A 852 -14.19 9.04 -29.94
N TYR A 853 -13.92 10.18 -29.32
CA TYR A 853 -12.55 10.66 -29.07
C TYR A 853 -11.86 9.83 -28.00
N CYS A 854 -10.54 9.71 -28.09
CA CYS A 854 -9.67 8.98 -27.17
C CYS A 854 -8.87 9.94 -26.29
N ASP A 855 -8.56 9.50 -25.07
CA ASP A 855 -7.71 10.24 -24.15
C ASP A 855 -6.24 9.85 -24.37
N VAL A 856 -5.58 10.54 -25.30
CA VAL A 856 -4.17 10.28 -25.64
C VAL A 856 -3.27 11.24 -24.84
N PRO A 857 -2.30 10.71 -24.07
CA PRO A 857 -1.39 11.54 -23.27
C PRO A 857 -0.58 12.52 -24.12
N ARG A 858 -0.33 13.71 -23.57
CA ARG A 858 0.61 14.69 -24.14
C ARG A 858 2.04 14.29 -23.83
N CYS A 859 2.88 14.23 -24.85
CA CYS A 859 4.30 14.07 -24.59
C CYS A 859 4.85 15.32 -23.89
N GLU A 860 5.69 15.11 -22.86
CA GLU A 860 6.40 16.18 -22.19
C GLU A 860 7.40 16.83 -23.16
N ARG A 861 7.36 18.17 -23.31
CA ARG A 861 8.25 18.92 -24.19
C ARG A 861 9.55 19.23 -23.43
N VAL A 862 10.59 18.43 -23.67
CA VAL A 862 11.93 18.68 -23.15
C VAL A 862 12.57 19.82 -23.96
N GLU A 863 13.10 20.86 -23.32
CA GLU A 863 13.83 21.95 -24.01
C GLU A 863 15.01 21.38 -24.82
N GLN A 864 14.86 21.31 -26.15
CA GLN A 864 15.86 20.74 -27.06
C GLN A 864 16.05 21.59 -28.32
N GLU A 865 17.30 21.84 -28.73
CA GLU A 865 17.66 22.69 -29.89
C GLU A 865 17.62 21.97 -31.25
N CYS A 866 16.89 20.85 -31.35
CA CYS A 866 16.78 20.05 -32.57
C CYS A 866 15.39 19.43 -32.72
N ILE A 867 15.06 18.93 -33.91
CA ILE A 867 13.77 18.28 -34.19
C ILE A 867 13.91 16.74 -34.24
N LEU A 868 13.05 16.04 -33.49
CA LEU A 868 12.89 14.58 -33.48
C LEU A 868 11.84 14.15 -34.51
N THR A 869 10.77 14.94 -34.70
CA THR A 869 9.74 14.67 -35.70
C THR A 869 10.09 15.33 -37.02
N ALA A 870 9.56 14.79 -38.13
CA ALA A 870 9.80 15.33 -39.47
C ALA A 870 9.24 16.77 -39.64
N THR A 871 8.22 17.13 -38.86
CA THR A 871 7.60 18.47 -38.87
C THR A 871 8.21 19.41 -37.83
N GLY A 872 8.97 18.89 -36.86
CA GLY A 872 9.48 19.69 -35.75
C GLY A 872 8.40 20.21 -34.80
N ILE A 873 7.26 19.51 -34.71
CA ILE A 873 6.22 19.83 -33.73
C ILE A 873 6.68 19.60 -32.28
N ASP A 874 7.67 18.74 -32.12
CA ASP A 874 8.37 18.45 -30.87
C ASP A 874 9.44 19.50 -30.52
N TYR A 875 9.68 20.50 -31.38
CA TYR A 875 10.72 21.49 -31.17
C TYR A 875 10.35 22.46 -30.04
N ALA A 876 11.07 22.37 -28.92
CA ALA A 876 10.93 23.26 -27.76
C ALA A 876 12.23 24.03 -27.46
N GLY A 877 13.11 24.22 -28.46
CA GLY A 877 14.36 24.97 -28.31
C GLY A 877 14.18 26.50 -28.30
N LYS A 878 15.28 27.24 -28.17
CA LYS A 878 15.31 28.70 -27.98
C LYS A 878 15.78 29.46 -29.23
N THR A 879 15.80 28.81 -30.40
CA THR A 879 16.11 29.50 -31.66
C THR A 879 15.05 30.55 -31.96
N LYS A 880 15.48 31.78 -32.21
CA LYS A 880 14.62 32.96 -32.45
C LYS A 880 14.89 33.66 -33.78
N VAL A 881 15.51 32.95 -34.73
CA VAL A 881 15.95 33.46 -36.02
C VAL A 881 15.48 32.54 -37.15
N THR A 882 14.98 33.11 -38.24
CA THR A 882 14.52 32.37 -39.42
C THR A 882 15.67 31.77 -40.22
N ALA A 883 15.37 30.87 -41.16
CA ALA A 883 16.33 30.29 -42.07
C ALA A 883 17.06 31.34 -42.94
N LEU A 884 16.47 32.52 -43.16
CA LEU A 884 17.06 33.64 -43.88
C LEU A 884 17.75 34.67 -42.96
N GLY A 885 17.85 34.38 -41.66
CA GLY A 885 18.58 35.21 -40.70
C GLY A 885 17.77 36.38 -40.12
N LYS A 886 16.44 36.36 -40.20
CA LYS A 886 15.58 37.42 -39.64
C LYS A 886 15.17 37.10 -38.20
N ASP A 887 15.08 38.13 -37.36
CA ASP A 887 14.62 37.99 -35.98
C ASP A 887 13.11 37.71 -35.90
N CYS A 888 12.75 36.70 -35.12
CA CYS A 888 11.37 36.36 -34.83
C CYS A 888 10.70 37.41 -33.94
N LEU A 889 9.47 37.77 -34.29
CA LEU A 889 8.58 38.58 -33.46
C LEU A 889 8.04 37.75 -32.29
N PRO A 890 7.86 38.36 -31.10
CA PRO A 890 7.21 37.71 -29.97
C PRO A 890 5.81 37.20 -30.29
N TRP A 891 5.53 35.95 -29.96
CA TRP A 891 4.24 35.28 -30.16
C TRP A 891 3.09 36.03 -29.50
N LYS A 892 3.34 36.68 -28.36
CA LYS A 892 2.35 37.51 -27.66
C LYS A 892 1.71 38.62 -28.51
N TYR A 893 2.37 39.06 -29.59
CA TYR A 893 1.82 40.07 -30.50
C TYR A 893 0.92 39.49 -31.59
N VAL A 894 0.86 38.16 -31.71
CA VAL A 894 0.22 37.45 -32.82
C VAL A 894 -0.73 36.34 -32.35
N SER A 895 -0.52 35.79 -31.14
CA SER A 895 -1.33 34.76 -30.51
C SER A 895 -1.20 34.82 -28.98
N GLU A 896 -2.29 35.13 -28.27
CA GLU A 896 -2.33 35.12 -26.80
C GLU A 896 -2.06 33.72 -26.22
N HIS A 897 -2.50 32.66 -26.92
CA HIS A 897 -2.30 31.27 -26.51
C HIS A 897 -0.84 30.81 -26.57
N MET A 898 0.02 31.51 -27.31
CA MET A 898 1.44 31.20 -27.42
C MET A 898 2.34 32.21 -26.71
N ALA A 899 1.76 33.09 -25.87
CA ALA A 899 2.49 34.17 -25.21
C ALA A 899 3.65 33.67 -24.32
N GLN A 900 3.58 32.43 -23.83
CA GLN A 900 4.60 31.78 -22.99
C GLN A 900 5.82 31.28 -23.77
N GLU A 901 5.75 31.19 -25.11
CA GLU A 901 6.82 30.69 -25.98
C GLU A 901 7.79 31.80 -26.45
N GLU A 902 7.71 32.97 -25.83
CA GLU A 902 8.47 34.19 -26.15
C GLU A 902 8.47 34.54 -27.65
N ASN A 903 9.62 34.50 -28.34
CA ASN A 903 9.77 34.67 -29.77
C ASN A 903 10.48 33.49 -30.44
N TYR A 904 10.44 32.32 -29.81
CA TYR A 904 11.15 31.13 -30.29
C TYR A 904 10.43 30.49 -31.47
N CYS A 905 11.17 29.90 -32.41
CA CYS A 905 10.59 29.15 -33.52
C CYS A 905 9.74 27.99 -32.99
N ARG A 906 8.53 27.82 -33.51
CA ARG A 906 7.59 26.76 -33.10
C ARG A 906 6.86 26.23 -34.32
N ASN A 907 6.29 25.04 -34.22
CA ASN A 907 5.38 24.52 -35.25
C ASN A 907 3.98 24.22 -34.67
N PRO A 908 3.23 25.25 -34.24
CA PRO A 908 1.95 25.06 -33.54
C PRO A 908 0.84 24.50 -34.43
N ASP A 909 0.99 24.63 -35.76
CA ASP A 909 0.00 24.22 -36.76
C ASP A 909 0.42 22.93 -37.50
N SER A 910 1.47 22.25 -37.02
CA SER A 910 2.06 21.05 -37.63
C SER A 910 2.40 21.21 -39.12
N SER A 911 2.58 22.45 -39.59
CA SER A 911 2.77 22.74 -41.00
C SER A 911 4.25 22.91 -41.32
N GLY A 912 4.78 22.03 -42.17
CA GLY A 912 6.18 22.12 -42.61
C GLY A 912 7.18 22.02 -41.45
N ARG A 913 8.20 22.90 -41.45
CA ARG A 913 9.26 22.98 -40.42
C ARG A 913 8.88 24.02 -39.34
N PRO A 914 9.55 24.04 -38.17
CA PRO A 914 9.35 25.11 -37.18
C PRO A 914 9.52 26.49 -37.81
N TRP A 915 8.66 27.43 -37.46
CA TRP A 915 8.56 28.75 -38.08
C TRP A 915 8.29 29.83 -37.02
N CYS A 916 8.38 31.10 -37.42
CA CYS A 916 7.96 32.23 -36.59
C CYS A 916 7.44 33.38 -37.44
N TYR A 917 6.83 34.39 -36.80
CA TYR A 917 6.44 35.62 -37.50
C TYR A 917 7.59 36.62 -37.56
N VAL A 918 7.78 37.27 -38.70
CA VAL A 918 8.70 38.39 -38.90
C VAL A 918 7.96 39.65 -39.30
N LYS A 919 8.61 40.82 -39.15
CA LYS A 919 8.03 42.12 -39.50
C LYS A 919 7.84 42.23 -41.03
N GLY A 920 6.60 42.40 -41.48
CA GLY A 920 6.26 42.71 -42.87
C GLY A 920 5.81 44.16 -43.07
N ASP A 921 5.67 44.59 -44.33
CA ASP A 921 5.40 45.99 -44.70
C ASP A 921 4.02 46.51 -44.26
N THR A 922 3.05 45.61 -44.06
CA THR A 922 1.68 45.95 -43.62
C THR A 922 1.13 45.06 -42.51
N LYS A 923 1.64 43.82 -42.37
CA LYS A 923 1.26 42.86 -41.32
C LYS A 923 2.40 41.86 -41.05
N PRO A 924 2.43 41.17 -39.89
CA PRO A 924 3.39 40.09 -39.63
C PRO A 924 3.29 38.97 -40.68
N VAL A 925 4.44 38.43 -41.10
CA VAL A 925 4.54 37.39 -42.12
C VAL A 925 5.20 36.15 -41.52
N LYS A 926 4.67 34.96 -41.82
CA LYS A 926 5.22 33.66 -41.39
C LYS A 926 6.46 33.29 -42.21
N GLU A 927 7.53 32.87 -41.55
CA GLU A 927 8.78 32.46 -42.19
C GLU A 927 9.42 31.26 -41.44
N ASP A 928 9.94 30.30 -42.20
CA ASP A 928 10.48 29.05 -41.65
C ASP A 928 11.82 29.26 -40.94
N CYS A 929 12.07 28.47 -39.90
CA CYS A 929 13.32 28.42 -39.17
C CYS A 929 14.16 27.21 -39.58
N LYS A 930 15.48 27.40 -39.63
CA LYS A 930 16.43 26.32 -39.93
C LYS A 930 16.84 25.61 -38.65
N ILE A 931 16.03 24.65 -38.21
CA ILE A 931 16.33 23.80 -37.05
C ILE A 931 16.90 22.45 -37.53
N PRO A 932 18.05 21.99 -37.00
CA PRO A 932 18.64 20.71 -37.39
C PRO A 932 17.83 19.52 -36.84
N ALA A 933 17.83 18.40 -37.57
CA ALA A 933 17.32 17.15 -37.03
C ALA A 933 18.22 16.67 -35.90
N CYS A 934 17.65 16.07 -34.85
CA CYS A 934 18.44 15.62 -33.72
C CYS A 934 19.48 14.57 -34.14
N ALA A 935 19.22 13.73 -35.14
CA ALA A 935 20.20 12.81 -35.71
C ALA A 935 21.44 13.49 -36.35
N GLU A 936 21.34 14.75 -36.76
CA GLU A 936 22.47 15.55 -37.28
C GLU A 936 23.16 16.37 -36.17
N SER A 937 22.58 16.39 -34.97
CA SER A 937 23.16 17.10 -33.83
C SER A 937 24.28 16.26 -33.24
N PRO A 938 25.53 16.75 -33.24
CA PRO A 938 26.65 16.04 -32.61
C PRO A 938 26.47 15.89 -31.08
N CYS A 939 25.45 16.54 -30.49
CA CYS A 939 25.04 16.43 -29.09
C CYS A 939 23.98 15.35 -28.79
N PHE A 940 23.44 14.69 -29.82
CA PHE A 940 22.31 13.76 -29.69
C PHE A 940 22.64 12.48 -28.93
N GLY A 941 23.85 11.94 -29.09
CA GLY A 941 24.33 10.80 -28.30
C GLY A 941 24.70 11.14 -26.86
N LYS A 942 24.28 12.33 -26.35
CA LYS A 942 24.72 12.93 -25.09
C LYS A 942 26.23 12.71 -24.87
N PRO A 943 27.08 13.17 -25.80
CA PRO A 943 28.50 12.83 -25.79
C PRO A 943 29.23 13.39 -24.57
N CYS A 944 28.66 14.41 -23.91
CA CYS A 944 29.14 14.96 -22.66
C CYS A 944 28.71 14.09 -21.48
N LYS A 945 29.68 13.53 -20.78
CA LYS A 945 29.51 12.79 -19.52
C LYS A 945 29.28 13.75 -18.36
N ASN A 946 28.91 13.21 -17.19
CA ASN A 946 28.79 13.97 -15.94
C ASN A 946 27.92 15.24 -16.05
N HIS A 947 26.80 15.12 -16.77
CA HIS A 947 25.85 16.21 -17.02
C HIS A 947 26.43 17.44 -17.75
N GLY A 948 27.57 17.31 -18.42
CA GLY A 948 28.14 18.40 -19.24
C GLY A 948 27.16 18.90 -20.30
N LYS A 949 27.04 20.23 -20.44
CA LYS A 949 26.12 20.85 -21.38
C LYS A 949 26.71 20.81 -22.78
N CYS A 950 26.13 19.98 -23.63
CA CYS A 950 26.56 19.87 -25.02
C CYS A 950 26.05 21.05 -25.86
N THR A 951 26.96 21.75 -26.54
CA THR A 951 26.65 22.86 -27.44
C THR A 951 27.11 22.53 -28.85
N VAL A 952 26.23 22.63 -29.84
CA VAL A 952 26.56 22.33 -31.25
C VAL A 952 27.38 23.49 -31.85
N LYS A 953 28.54 23.17 -32.42
CA LYS A 953 29.36 24.08 -33.24
C LYS A 953 29.54 23.50 -34.64
N GLY A 954 28.66 23.89 -35.57
CA GLY A 954 28.68 23.37 -36.95
C GLY A 954 28.37 21.87 -36.97
N THR A 955 29.29 21.06 -37.53
CA THR A 955 29.19 19.59 -37.54
C THR A 955 29.87 18.91 -36.35
N SER A 956 30.39 19.68 -35.37
CA SER A 956 31.06 19.19 -34.16
C SER A 956 30.30 19.63 -32.91
N PHE A 957 30.52 18.95 -31.78
CA PHE A 957 30.02 19.40 -30.48
C PHE A 957 31.15 19.98 -29.63
N THR A 958 30.78 20.85 -28.69
CA THR A 958 31.65 21.25 -27.57
C THR A 958 30.89 21.02 -26.29
N CYS A 959 31.49 20.30 -25.35
CA CYS A 959 30.92 20.11 -24.02
C CYS A 959 31.35 21.27 -23.12
N THR A 960 30.38 22.02 -22.61
CA THR A 960 30.60 22.93 -21.49
C THR A 960 30.43 22.12 -20.22
N CYS A 961 31.56 21.78 -19.60
CA CYS A 961 31.55 20.93 -18.42
C CYS A 961 31.00 21.69 -17.21
N LEU A 962 30.24 20.96 -16.40
CA LEU A 962 29.84 21.46 -15.08
C LEU A 962 31.09 21.55 -14.20
N GLN A 963 31.06 22.52 -13.28
CA GLN A 963 32.19 22.89 -12.45
C GLN A 963 32.74 21.69 -11.68
N GLY A 964 34.03 21.37 -11.82
CA GLY A 964 34.64 20.16 -11.24
C GLY A 964 34.78 18.98 -12.21
N PHE A 965 34.41 19.15 -13.49
CA PHE A 965 34.68 18.20 -14.56
C PHE A 965 35.43 18.89 -15.72
N LYS A 966 36.41 18.20 -16.31
CA LYS A 966 37.17 18.59 -17.51
C LYS A 966 37.25 17.47 -18.53
N GLY A 967 37.88 17.78 -19.65
CA GLY A 967 38.01 16.89 -20.80
C GLY A 967 37.01 17.25 -21.89
N ASP A 968 37.27 16.79 -23.11
CA ASP A 968 36.52 17.17 -24.30
C ASP A 968 35.05 16.70 -24.26
N LYS A 969 34.75 15.73 -23.38
CA LYS A 969 33.45 15.17 -23.09
C LYS A 969 33.08 15.27 -21.60
N CYS A 970 33.76 16.09 -20.79
CA CYS A 970 33.55 16.19 -19.34
C CYS A 970 33.72 14.87 -18.58
N GLU A 971 34.56 13.99 -19.13
CA GLU A 971 34.80 12.62 -18.67
C GLU A 971 35.80 12.54 -17.51
N THR A 972 36.55 13.61 -17.27
CA THR A 972 37.61 13.65 -16.25
C THR A 972 37.15 14.54 -15.11
N LEU A 973 37.23 14.09 -13.86
CA LEU A 973 37.08 15.01 -12.72
C LEU A 973 38.26 15.99 -12.71
N GLU A 974 37.98 17.28 -12.65
CA GLU A 974 38.99 18.24 -12.24
C GLU A 974 39.28 18.02 -10.76
N PRO A 975 40.56 17.98 -10.35
CA PRO A 975 40.89 18.27 -8.97
C PRO A 975 40.29 19.65 -8.69
N ILE A 976 39.29 19.69 -7.83
CA ILE A 976 38.48 20.88 -7.56
C ILE A 976 39.43 21.94 -6.99
N GLU A 977 39.76 22.96 -7.79
CA GLU A 977 40.02 24.27 -7.18
C GLU A 977 38.69 24.73 -6.60
N GLU A 978 38.68 24.87 -5.28
CA GLU A 978 37.54 25.24 -4.44
C GLU A 978 36.84 26.48 -4.98
N ALA A 979 35.78 26.29 -5.75
CA ALA A 979 34.78 27.32 -5.90
C ALA A 979 34.08 27.44 -4.54
N ASP A 980 34.14 28.64 -4.00
CA ASP A 980 33.69 28.97 -2.66
C ASP A 980 32.14 28.99 -2.58
N CYS A 981 31.51 27.81 -2.64
CA CYS A 981 30.06 27.61 -2.76
C CYS A 981 29.55 26.50 -1.83
N LYS A 982 28.24 26.53 -1.51
CA LYS A 982 27.55 25.49 -0.72
C LYS A 982 26.74 24.55 -1.62
N ARG A 983 26.64 23.27 -1.29
CA ARG A 983 25.91 22.24 -2.03
C ARG A 983 24.54 21.91 -1.43
N THR A 984 24.35 22.18 -0.14
CA THR A 984 23.06 22.00 0.54
C THR A 984 22.42 23.34 0.86
N THR A 985 21.10 23.33 1.09
CA THR A 985 20.34 24.55 1.39
C THR A 985 20.83 25.18 2.70
N THR A 986 21.17 24.34 3.68
CA THR A 986 21.70 24.75 4.99
C THR A 986 23.19 25.11 4.92
N GLY A 987 23.94 24.50 3.99
CA GLY A 987 25.36 24.74 3.77
C GLY A 987 26.26 24.18 4.87
N TRP A 988 25.81 23.16 5.61
CA TRP A 988 26.55 22.59 6.74
C TRP A 988 27.94 22.04 6.36
N GLU A 989 28.09 21.58 5.12
CA GLU A 989 29.33 21.05 4.55
C GLU A 989 30.32 22.14 4.12
N TYR A 990 29.89 23.39 4.13
CA TYR A 990 30.65 24.50 3.57
C TYR A 990 31.89 24.82 4.40
N SER A 991 33.06 24.53 3.84
CA SER A 991 34.38 24.81 4.42
C SER A 991 35.11 25.98 3.77
N GLY A 992 34.43 26.73 2.91
CA GLY A 992 35.02 27.79 2.09
C GLY A 992 35.37 29.09 2.84
N THR A 993 35.76 30.14 2.11
CA THR A 993 36.40 31.36 2.62
C THR A 993 35.55 32.64 2.55
N ILE A 994 34.26 32.56 2.17
CA ILE A 994 33.38 33.75 2.14
C ILE A 994 33.18 34.26 3.57
N GLY A 995 33.49 35.54 3.77
CA GLY A 995 33.32 36.26 5.05
C GLY A 995 32.50 37.53 4.89
N VAL A 996 31.39 37.48 4.14
CA VAL A 996 30.49 38.61 3.88
C VAL A 996 29.02 38.17 4.01
N THR A 997 28.21 39.01 4.67
CA THR A 997 26.78 38.75 4.94
C THR A 997 25.89 39.05 3.73
N LYS A 998 24.60 38.65 3.77
CA LYS A 998 23.62 38.94 2.71
C LYS A 998 23.46 40.40 2.35
N SER A 999 23.57 41.30 3.32
CA SER A 999 23.52 42.75 3.08
C SER A 999 24.87 43.37 2.72
N GLY A 1000 25.93 42.55 2.59
CA GLY A 1000 27.28 43.00 2.26
C GLY A 1000 28.12 43.44 3.45
N ARG A 1001 27.72 43.15 4.69
CA ARG A 1001 28.55 43.46 5.88
C ARG A 1001 29.72 42.48 5.97
N THR A 1002 30.87 42.97 6.40
CA THR A 1002 32.05 42.13 6.64
C THR A 1002 31.85 41.30 7.91
N CYS A 1003 32.21 40.02 7.86
CA CYS A 1003 32.19 39.16 9.03
C CYS A 1003 33.32 39.51 10.00
N GLN A 1004 33.00 39.55 11.29
CA GLN A 1004 33.95 39.58 12.40
C GLN A 1004 34.66 38.22 12.48
N THR A 1005 35.97 38.25 12.68
CA THR A 1005 36.79 37.06 12.91
C THR A 1005 36.28 36.30 14.13
N TRP A 1006 36.11 34.98 14.04
CA TRP A 1006 35.61 34.16 15.15
C TRP A 1006 36.52 34.15 16.38
N GLY A 1007 37.80 34.47 16.22
CA GLY A 1007 38.72 34.68 17.36
C GLY A 1007 38.64 36.07 18.00
N SER A 1008 37.92 37.03 17.40
CA SER A 1008 37.79 38.41 17.89
C SER A 1008 36.59 38.53 18.83
N GLN A 1009 36.74 39.31 19.89
CA GLN A 1009 35.65 39.64 20.82
C GLN A 1009 35.11 41.07 20.62
N THR A 1010 35.46 41.73 19.52
CA THR A 1010 35.01 43.09 19.18
C THR A 1010 34.60 43.17 17.69
N PRO A 1011 33.56 43.96 17.35
CA PRO A 1011 32.68 44.75 18.23
C PRO A 1011 31.68 43.93 19.05
N HIS A 1012 31.47 42.65 18.74
CA HIS A 1012 30.52 41.79 19.46
C HIS A 1012 31.24 40.71 20.27
N GLU A 1013 31.03 40.71 21.58
CA GLU A 1013 31.46 39.60 22.44
C GLU A 1013 30.57 38.36 22.23
N HIS A 1014 31.21 37.19 22.19
CA HIS A 1014 30.55 35.89 21.97
C HIS A 1014 31.36 34.68 22.49
N SER A 1015 30.67 33.55 22.68
CA SER A 1015 31.22 32.32 23.27
C SER A 1015 32.01 31.41 22.32
N TYR A 1016 32.00 31.68 21.01
CA TYR A 1016 32.76 30.89 20.02
C TYR A 1016 34.24 31.30 20.00
N GLY A 1017 35.16 30.32 20.00
CA GLY A 1017 36.61 30.50 20.19
C GLY A 1017 37.45 30.37 18.90
N THR A 1018 38.79 30.34 19.05
CA THR A 1018 39.81 30.34 17.98
C THR A 1018 39.80 29.14 17.03
N ASP A 1019 38.94 28.16 17.26
CA ASP A 1019 38.91 26.89 16.53
C ASP A 1019 38.22 27.00 15.16
N LEU A 1020 37.53 28.13 14.89
CA LEU A 1020 36.94 28.42 13.59
C LEU A 1020 37.88 29.28 12.74
N PRO A 1021 38.11 28.92 11.47
CA PRO A 1021 39.09 29.60 10.63
C PRO A 1021 38.61 31.01 10.23
N GLY A 1022 39.48 32.00 10.48
CA GLY A 1022 39.33 33.36 9.98
C GLY A 1022 38.02 34.04 10.39
N ASN A 1023 37.40 34.74 9.43
CA ASN A 1023 36.10 35.37 9.57
C ASN A 1023 35.05 34.72 8.64
N TYR A 1024 35.25 33.46 8.27
CA TYR A 1024 34.47 32.81 7.24
C TYR A 1024 33.10 32.37 7.76
N CYS A 1025 32.09 32.42 6.90
CA CYS A 1025 30.73 32.03 7.22
C CYS A 1025 30.66 30.57 7.62
N ARG A 1026 30.08 30.28 8.79
CA ARG A 1026 29.98 28.93 9.36
C ARG A 1026 28.64 28.78 10.06
N ASP A 1027 28.28 27.55 10.40
CA ASP A 1027 27.16 27.26 11.29
C ASP A 1027 27.63 26.41 12.49
N PRO A 1028 28.38 27.00 13.44
CA PRO A 1028 28.82 26.28 14.62
C PRO A 1028 27.70 25.97 15.63
N SER A 1029 26.47 26.39 15.32
CA SER A 1029 25.29 26.31 16.19
C SER A 1029 24.29 25.23 15.75
N ASP A 1030 24.51 24.57 14.61
CA ASP A 1030 23.49 23.74 13.95
C ASP A 1030 22.17 24.51 13.79
N SER A 1031 22.26 25.76 13.33
CA SER A 1031 21.11 26.65 13.11
C SER A 1031 20.38 26.37 11.79
N GLY A 1032 20.99 25.56 10.90
CA GLY A 1032 20.45 25.22 9.58
C GLY A 1032 20.74 26.28 8.52
N TYR A 1033 21.67 27.22 8.77
CA TYR A 1033 22.10 28.22 7.80
C TYR A 1033 23.48 28.79 8.15
N LEU A 1034 24.26 29.18 7.14
CA LEU A 1034 25.58 29.80 7.31
C LEU A 1034 25.45 31.26 7.77
N TRP A 1035 26.17 31.62 8.83
CA TRP A 1035 26.15 32.97 9.39
C TRP A 1035 27.52 33.39 9.92
N CYS A 1036 27.63 34.66 10.30
CA CYS A 1036 28.78 35.18 11.03
C CYS A 1036 28.38 36.35 11.94
N TYR A 1037 29.20 36.65 12.94
CA TYR A 1037 29.16 37.97 13.60
C TYR A 1037 29.58 39.04 12.60
N THR A 1038 29.02 40.24 12.68
CA THR A 1038 29.38 41.30 11.72
C THR A 1038 30.35 42.30 12.36
N THR A 1039 31.15 43.00 11.56
CA THR A 1039 31.98 44.10 12.08
C THR A 1039 31.19 45.38 12.33
N ASP A 1040 29.87 45.40 12.09
CA ASP A 1040 28.98 46.53 12.34
C ASP A 1040 28.51 46.51 13.81
N PRO A 1041 28.86 47.51 14.64
CA PRO A 1041 28.46 47.55 16.05
C PRO A 1041 26.94 47.54 16.28
N ASP A 1042 26.14 47.95 15.30
CA ASP A 1042 24.67 48.01 15.41
C ASP A 1042 23.98 46.72 14.93
N LYS A 1043 24.74 45.77 14.36
CA LYS A 1043 24.21 44.48 13.87
C LYS A 1043 25.07 43.31 14.35
N LYS A 1044 24.67 42.69 15.46
CA LYS A 1044 25.44 41.61 16.12
C LYS A 1044 25.85 40.47 15.20
N TRP A 1045 24.91 39.89 14.46
CA TRP A 1045 25.17 38.79 13.53
C TRP A 1045 24.24 38.90 12.33
N GLU A 1046 24.61 38.25 11.25
CA GLU A 1046 23.79 38.17 10.05
C GLU A 1046 24.10 36.90 9.24
N GLU A 1047 23.11 36.44 8.49
CA GLU A 1047 23.25 35.32 7.58
C GLU A 1047 24.17 35.67 6.40
N CYS A 1048 24.91 34.68 5.93
CA CYS A 1048 25.82 34.82 4.79
C CYS A 1048 25.16 34.51 3.45
N ASN A 1049 25.67 35.14 2.39
CA ASN A 1049 25.25 34.87 1.02
C ASN A 1049 26.29 34.00 0.31
N VAL A 1050 26.36 32.74 0.71
CA VAL A 1050 27.20 31.74 0.03
C VAL A 1050 26.41 31.19 -1.16
N PRO A 1051 26.94 31.28 -2.39
CA PRO A 1051 26.25 30.81 -3.58
C PRO A 1051 26.13 29.28 -3.60
N ASP A 1052 25.06 28.77 -4.21
CA ASP A 1052 24.85 27.34 -4.39
C ASP A 1052 25.77 26.79 -5.50
N CYS A 1053 26.39 25.63 -5.30
CA CYS A 1053 27.24 24.98 -6.29
C CYS A 1053 26.39 24.44 -7.46
N ALA A 1054 26.88 24.60 -8.69
CA ALA A 1054 26.12 24.28 -9.90
C ALA A 1054 26.13 22.78 -10.33
N THR A 1055 26.70 21.88 -9.52
CA THR A 1055 26.87 20.46 -9.89
C THR A 1055 25.79 19.54 -9.34
N PRO A 1056 25.31 18.54 -10.11
CA PRO A 1056 24.36 17.55 -9.63
C PRO A 1056 25.02 16.55 -8.65
N PRO A 1057 24.21 15.95 -7.75
CA PRO A 1057 24.69 14.99 -6.76
C PRO A 1057 25.29 13.73 -7.40
N LEU A 1058 26.47 13.30 -6.93
CA LEU A 1058 27.05 12.00 -7.32
C LEU A 1058 26.29 10.85 -6.64
N GLU A 1059 25.82 9.87 -7.44
CA GLU A 1059 25.14 8.63 -6.99
C GLU A 1059 26.11 7.49 -6.61
N CYS A 1060 27.42 7.72 -6.66
CA CYS A 1060 28.46 6.76 -6.32
C CYS A 1060 29.62 7.44 -5.59
N ILE A 1061 30.48 6.67 -4.91
CA ILE A 1061 31.65 7.18 -4.18
C ILE A 1061 32.90 7.08 -5.08
N PRO A 1062 33.49 8.20 -5.53
CA PRO A 1062 34.68 8.15 -6.37
C PRO A 1062 35.92 7.74 -5.56
N ALA A 1063 36.85 7.02 -6.18
CA ALA A 1063 38.10 6.59 -5.54
C ALA A 1063 38.95 7.74 -4.94
N SER A 1064 38.74 8.98 -5.40
CA SER A 1064 39.38 10.19 -4.89
C SER A 1064 38.79 10.73 -3.58
N ASP A 1065 37.60 10.27 -3.18
CA ASP A 1065 36.93 10.67 -1.94
C ASP A 1065 36.44 9.44 -1.16
N PRO A 1066 37.37 8.68 -0.54
CA PRO A 1066 37.06 7.45 0.18
C PRO A 1066 36.26 7.66 1.47
N GLN A 1067 35.89 8.89 1.83
CA GLN A 1067 34.99 9.17 2.96
C GLN A 1067 33.56 9.50 2.48
N GLY A 1068 33.36 9.73 1.18
CA GLY A 1068 32.05 10.05 0.60
C GLY A 1068 31.54 11.45 0.98
N LYS A 1069 32.43 12.43 1.19
CA LYS A 1069 32.08 13.84 1.41
C LYS A 1069 31.51 14.53 0.16
N LEU A 1070 31.82 14.01 -1.02
CA LEU A 1070 31.34 14.45 -2.32
C LEU A 1070 30.08 13.69 -2.76
N TYR A 1071 29.66 12.67 -1.99
CA TYR A 1071 28.48 11.87 -2.26
C TYR A 1071 27.21 12.59 -1.79
N PHE A 1072 26.31 12.88 -2.72
CA PHE A 1072 25.00 13.50 -2.45
C PHE A 1072 23.85 12.73 -3.12
N GLY A 1073 24.08 11.47 -3.48
CA GLY A 1073 23.12 10.59 -4.14
C GLY A 1073 21.88 10.26 -3.30
N THR A 1074 20.96 9.52 -3.91
CA THR A 1074 19.61 9.24 -3.39
C THR A 1074 19.50 7.88 -2.71
N HIS A 1075 20.60 7.17 -2.47
CA HIS A 1075 20.57 5.91 -1.72
C HIS A 1075 20.07 6.16 -0.28
N ASN A 1076 19.08 5.38 0.16
CA ASN A 1076 18.40 5.55 1.45
C ASN A 1076 18.16 4.23 2.21
N PHE A 1077 19.07 3.28 2.03
CA PHE A 1077 19.11 2.06 2.81
C PHE A 1077 20.48 1.88 3.46
N ALA A 1078 20.46 1.48 4.72
CA ALA A 1078 21.62 0.99 5.43
C ALA A 1078 22.18 -0.28 4.75
N LYS A 1079 23.45 -0.57 4.97
CA LYS A 1079 24.13 -1.77 4.46
C LYS A 1079 23.47 -3.08 4.93
N THR A 1080 22.77 -3.03 6.06
CA THR A 1080 22.01 -4.15 6.61
C THR A 1080 20.60 -4.30 6.04
N GLY A 1081 20.18 -3.40 5.14
CA GLY A 1081 18.85 -3.40 4.51
C GLY A 1081 17.81 -2.60 5.29
N ASP A 1082 18.15 -2.08 6.47
CA ASP A 1082 17.29 -1.18 7.23
C ASP A 1082 17.09 0.13 6.45
N GLN A 1083 15.84 0.57 6.28
CA GLN A 1083 15.56 1.82 5.59
C GLN A 1083 16.11 2.99 6.41
N CYS A 1084 16.70 3.98 5.76
CA CYS A 1084 17.18 5.18 6.44
C CYS A 1084 16.01 6.00 6.99
N GLN A 1085 16.15 6.47 8.23
CA GLN A 1085 15.32 7.49 8.85
C GLN A 1085 15.60 8.84 8.19
N ARG A 1086 14.55 9.64 7.98
CA ARG A 1086 14.73 11.01 7.46
C ARG A 1086 15.52 11.86 8.44
N TRP A 1087 16.42 12.71 7.94
CA TRP A 1087 17.25 13.59 8.75
C TRP A 1087 16.48 14.73 9.44
N ASP A 1088 15.27 15.03 8.97
CA ASP A 1088 14.33 15.93 9.66
C ASP A 1088 13.40 15.18 10.64
N SER A 1089 13.35 13.86 10.56
CA SER A 1089 12.61 13.01 11.51
C SER A 1089 13.42 12.85 12.79
N GLN A 1090 12.77 12.97 13.95
CA GLN A 1090 13.39 12.76 15.26
C GLN A 1090 13.12 11.37 15.83
N THR A 1091 12.73 10.45 14.96
CA THR A 1091 12.09 9.17 15.30
C THR A 1091 12.30 8.14 14.18
N PRO A 1092 12.68 6.87 14.47
CA PRO A 1092 12.87 6.24 15.78
C PRO A 1092 14.03 6.79 16.63
N HIS A 1093 15.00 7.47 16.01
CA HIS A 1093 16.19 7.98 16.69
C HIS A 1093 16.19 9.49 16.77
N LYS A 1094 16.14 10.04 17.99
CA LYS A 1094 16.40 11.48 18.19
C LYS A 1094 17.85 11.80 17.85
N HIS A 1095 18.05 12.84 17.05
CA HIS A 1095 19.38 13.32 16.65
C HIS A 1095 19.39 14.82 16.34
N SER A 1096 20.46 15.48 16.74
CA SER A 1096 20.70 16.91 16.50
C SER A 1096 21.39 17.13 15.15
N ALA A 1097 20.84 16.56 14.07
CA ALA A 1097 21.39 16.66 12.72
C ALA A 1097 20.54 17.62 11.87
N SER A 1098 20.18 18.79 12.42
CA SER A 1098 19.23 19.70 11.78
C SER A 1098 19.80 20.32 10.50
N ALA A 1099 21.13 20.45 10.43
CA ALA A 1099 21.92 20.66 9.23
C ALA A 1099 21.54 19.78 8.02
N LEU A 1100 21.08 18.55 8.24
CA LEU A 1100 20.75 17.58 7.18
C LEU A 1100 19.25 17.49 6.87
N SER A 1101 18.41 18.31 7.50
CA SER A 1101 16.95 18.23 7.40
C SER A 1101 16.40 18.33 5.97
N ASP A 1102 17.12 18.95 5.05
CA ASP A 1102 16.76 19.07 3.64
C ASP A 1102 17.25 17.90 2.77
N GLN A 1103 17.90 16.89 3.37
CA GLN A 1103 18.50 15.74 2.67
C GLN A 1103 17.63 14.48 2.71
N GLU A 1104 16.32 14.64 2.96
CA GLU A 1104 15.35 13.53 3.05
C GLU A 1104 15.85 12.42 4.00
N ASN A 1105 15.87 11.16 3.57
CA ASN A 1105 16.48 10.04 4.28
C ASN A 1105 17.70 9.47 3.56
N TYR A 1106 18.35 10.26 2.71
CA TYR A 1106 19.46 9.78 1.92
C TYR A 1106 20.74 9.64 2.75
N CYS A 1107 21.60 8.69 2.43
CA CYS A 1107 22.86 8.52 3.15
C CYS A 1107 23.77 9.74 2.99
N ARG A 1108 24.42 10.21 4.07
CA ARG A 1108 25.26 11.41 4.07
C ARG A 1108 26.53 11.19 4.90
N SER A 1109 27.53 12.04 4.69
CA SER A 1109 28.81 12.00 5.41
C SER A 1109 29.01 13.29 6.20
N ALA A 1110 28.25 13.45 7.29
CA ALA A 1110 28.07 14.76 7.94
C ALA A 1110 29.01 15.10 9.10
N ASP A 1111 29.71 14.11 9.64
CA ASP A 1111 30.32 14.16 10.98
C ASP A 1111 31.72 13.52 11.01
N ASN A 1112 32.56 13.79 10.01
CA ASN A 1112 33.92 13.22 9.87
C ASN A 1112 33.99 11.68 9.98
N GLU A 1113 32.85 11.00 9.81
CA GLU A 1113 32.76 9.54 9.75
C GLU A 1113 33.48 8.98 8.51
N LYS A 1114 33.82 7.69 8.58
CA LYS A 1114 34.68 7.04 7.57
C LYS A 1114 33.99 6.73 6.24
N TRP A 1115 32.66 6.72 6.20
CA TRP A 1115 31.84 6.35 5.04
C TRP A 1115 30.43 6.94 5.17
N PRO A 1116 29.67 7.19 4.09
CA PRO A 1116 28.32 7.73 4.23
C PRO A 1116 27.39 6.77 4.96
N TRP A 1117 26.53 7.35 5.79
CA TRP A 1117 25.69 6.64 6.72
C TRP A 1117 24.33 7.34 6.83
N CYS A 1118 23.40 6.70 7.52
CA CYS A 1118 22.13 7.31 7.89
C CYS A 1118 21.68 6.78 9.25
N TYR A 1119 20.86 7.56 9.97
CA TYR A 1119 20.03 6.97 11.01
C TYR A 1119 19.10 5.96 10.36
N THR A 1120 18.78 4.85 11.02
CA THR A 1120 17.91 3.83 10.42
C THR A 1120 16.50 3.90 11.02
N THR A 1121 15.51 3.42 10.28
CA THR A 1121 14.13 3.24 10.78
C THR A 1121 14.00 2.04 11.72
N ASN A 1122 15.08 1.27 11.92
CA ASN A 1122 15.14 0.18 12.88
C ASN A 1122 15.40 0.75 14.29
N PRO A 1123 14.47 0.62 15.25
CA PRO A 1123 14.63 1.13 16.61
C PRO A 1123 15.81 0.52 17.37
N ASP A 1124 16.23 -0.69 16.99
CA ASP A 1124 17.34 -1.40 17.63
C ASP A 1124 18.71 -1.05 17.01
N LYS A 1125 18.71 -0.33 15.88
CA LYS A 1125 19.92 0.06 15.17
C LYS A 1125 19.91 1.55 14.85
N ARG A 1126 20.48 2.33 15.78
CA ARG A 1126 20.47 3.80 15.71
C ARG A 1126 20.86 4.37 14.36
N TRP A 1127 21.97 3.89 13.82
CA TRP A 1127 22.47 4.31 12.53
C TRP A 1127 23.29 3.17 11.93
N ASP A 1128 23.53 3.22 10.62
CA ASP A 1128 24.39 2.28 9.93
C ASP A 1128 25.03 2.93 8.70
N TYR A 1129 26.17 2.37 8.28
CA TYR A 1129 26.78 2.75 7.02
C TYR A 1129 25.93 2.28 5.85
N CYS A 1130 25.96 3.03 4.75
CA CYS A 1130 25.21 2.68 3.54
C CYS A 1130 26.08 1.94 2.52
N ASN A 1131 25.46 1.06 1.74
CA ASN A 1131 26.16 0.27 0.72
C ASN A 1131 26.15 0.99 -0.64
N ILE A 1132 26.88 2.10 -0.72
CA ILE A 1132 26.96 2.93 -1.92
C ILE A 1132 28.04 2.37 -2.86
N PRO A 1133 27.75 2.17 -4.16
CA PRO A 1133 28.72 1.67 -5.12
C PRO A 1133 29.87 2.67 -5.34
N ALA A 1134 31.06 2.15 -5.64
CA ALA A 1134 32.18 2.98 -6.08
C ALA A 1134 31.94 3.50 -7.50
N CYS A 1135 32.32 4.76 -7.76
CA CYS A 1135 32.62 5.21 -9.12
C CYS A 1135 34.02 4.67 -9.50
#